data_AF-A0A3M1EWT3-F1
#
_entry.id   AF-A0A3M1EWT3-F1
#
_cell.length_a   1.000
_cell.length_b   1.000
_cell.length_c   1.000
_cell.angle_alpha   90.00
_cell.angle_beta   90.00
_cell.angle_gamma   90.00
#
_symmetry.space_group_name_H-M   'P 1'
#
loop_
_entity.id
_entity.type
_entity.pdbx_description
1 polymer ?
#
loop_
_entity_poly.entity_id
_entity_poly.type
_entity_poly.pdbx_seq_one_letter_code
_entity_poly.pdbx_strand_id
1 'polypeptide(L)'
;MTATPPDLLSQPVPAPPETEAPPAPKRPLPWRALAIAGGAVLALAAVIGLWLARGDWLYPTQLQASQVLRSERVLGQTFVARQAGLQGVQVKIHRADPPPPARLRLRLYAGSEEDALLREAIASSGGAADGAYVEFRFAPLPDSGRKDYYFTVQDASPGAATPVSLYGGPLEAYPDGAAYADGMPQDAQLAFVLNYDRRAMLWDFARRSAGGLPDAFAVLWMLFVPGAAVCVWLLPADDLDATEWLALSAGGSLALYPLALLFLRYAPLALDARLVWGGLLLPAVPLLAALWLRRDRLRARFLLSVKGWLSEPAFWAGVVVIGLSAGARWWVIDGLQIPLWADSYHHTLLVQLIVDNGRLVSSWEPYAPMQSVSYHTGFHAMVAVLHWLTGLPVPRSVLVFGQVLNTLAVGMAYLLGRRFGGSAWAGVFAALLTGLVSVYPAYYVNWGRYPQLAGQVLLPALMVATWCFLRAQRRVWLWGALTTLLAAGLFLTHYRVVLFYPPFIVALLFIRWYQAGWKRSVWLGDGVRLAAAAAGALALVSPRLLSLWESVLLSNNLQLAVQGGSNAYIREVYNALPNPFGFVPPLVVALAGLGLAFGAWQRRQGIFAVGVWGVLVFLEANPQLLRLPGAGLIVNFTIFIGAYMVFSTLAGFALAEPVRALTRFRPALGWLLVPAVAVFALGGAARQMQILNPAARLVTRPDLRAMAWIAARTPPDARFLVNSRSAYGGSGIAGTDAGWWLPYLAGRENTAPPLIYPSEKPPYPAYVQDVYETYRDFWAADVSDAEFARRMAAHGLDYIYIGQQRGRVWQGEESPLDWRRFADSPYFEPVYARDGVRVFRRKEP
;
A
#
# COMPACT_ATOMS: atom_id res chain seq x y z
N MET A 1 44.55 -24.20 -88.41
CA MET A 1 44.16 -24.89 -87.17
C MET A 1 45.34 -24.79 -86.21
N THR A 2 45.61 -23.58 -85.72
CA THR A 2 45.25 -23.08 -84.36
C THR A 2 46.10 -23.74 -83.27
N ALA A 3 47.38 -23.38 -83.28
CA ALA A 3 48.25 -23.34 -82.11
C ALA A 3 48.12 -21.93 -81.50
N THR A 4 47.74 -21.87 -80.22
CA THR A 4 47.55 -20.65 -79.44
C THR A 4 48.87 -20.21 -78.79
N PRO A 5 49.19 -18.91 -78.74
CA PRO A 5 50.43 -18.39 -78.14
C PRO A 5 50.32 -18.17 -76.61
N PRO A 6 51.44 -17.91 -75.91
CA PRO A 6 51.55 -18.00 -74.45
C PRO A 6 51.30 -16.67 -73.72
N ASP A 7 50.56 -16.71 -72.61
CA ASP A 7 50.40 -15.57 -71.70
C ASP A 7 51.42 -15.63 -70.55
N LEU A 8 52.41 -14.76 -70.69
CA LEU A 8 52.88 -13.78 -69.71
C LEU A 8 52.74 -14.08 -68.20
N LEU A 9 53.93 -14.12 -67.57
CA LEU A 9 54.27 -13.56 -66.24
C LEU A 9 53.93 -14.41 -65.00
N SER A 10 54.87 -15.29 -64.67
CA SER A 10 55.13 -15.79 -63.32
C SER A 10 56.33 -15.06 -62.68
N GLN A 11 56.08 -14.07 -61.83
CA GLN A 11 57.00 -13.63 -60.75
C GLN A 11 56.14 -13.13 -59.56
N PRO A 12 56.62 -13.28 -58.31
CA PRO A 12 55.81 -13.39 -57.10
C PRO A 12 55.51 -12.03 -56.43
N VAL A 13 54.35 -11.91 -55.79
CA VAL A 13 54.01 -10.74 -54.95
C VAL A 13 54.21 -11.09 -53.47
N PRO A 14 54.83 -10.19 -52.65
CA PRO A 14 55.26 -10.50 -51.29
C PRO A 14 54.09 -10.51 -50.30
N ALA A 15 54.22 -11.31 -49.24
CA ALA A 15 53.29 -11.30 -48.12
C ALA A 15 53.25 -9.93 -47.42
N PRO A 16 52.07 -9.40 -47.05
CA PRO A 16 51.97 -8.16 -46.29
C PRO A 16 52.52 -8.34 -44.86
N PRO A 17 53.06 -7.26 -44.25
CA PRO A 17 53.71 -7.33 -42.95
C PRO A 17 52.69 -7.63 -41.84
N GLU A 18 53.08 -8.52 -40.91
CA GLU A 18 52.37 -8.76 -39.66
C GLU A 18 52.28 -7.43 -38.88
N THR A 19 51.07 -6.88 -38.81
CA THR A 19 50.78 -5.79 -37.88
C THR A 19 50.66 -6.40 -36.48
N GLU A 20 51.68 -6.19 -35.66
CA GLU A 20 51.61 -6.45 -34.22
C GLU A 20 50.33 -5.83 -33.66
N ALA A 21 49.45 -6.68 -33.15
CA ALA A 21 48.28 -6.24 -32.42
C ALA A 21 48.74 -5.40 -31.22
N PRO A 22 48.15 -4.22 -30.98
CA PRO A 22 48.52 -3.40 -29.83
C PRO A 22 48.34 -4.24 -28.55
N PRO A 23 49.27 -4.19 -27.59
CA PRO A 23 49.13 -4.94 -26.35
C PRO A 23 47.79 -4.59 -25.71
N ALA A 24 46.97 -5.60 -25.44
CA ALA A 24 45.72 -5.44 -24.73
C ALA A 24 45.99 -4.60 -23.47
N PRO A 25 45.23 -3.53 -23.19
CA PRO A 25 45.46 -2.74 -22.00
C PRO A 25 45.40 -3.69 -20.80
N LYS A 26 46.52 -3.81 -20.09
CA LYS A 26 46.60 -4.53 -18.81
C LYS A 26 45.50 -3.95 -17.92
N ARG A 27 44.34 -4.62 -17.84
CA ARG A 27 43.30 -4.27 -16.89
C ARG A 27 43.96 -4.38 -15.52
N PRO A 28 44.09 -3.28 -14.74
CA PRO A 28 44.64 -3.40 -13.40
C PRO A 28 43.79 -4.42 -12.64
N LEU A 29 44.46 -5.41 -12.06
CA LEU A 29 43.86 -6.46 -11.25
C LEU A 29 43.05 -5.86 -10.07
N PRO A 30 42.05 -6.61 -9.58
CA PRO A 30 40.83 -6.12 -8.93
C PRO A 30 40.99 -5.63 -7.48
N TRP A 31 42.18 -5.57 -6.90
CA TRP A 31 42.34 -5.33 -5.45
C TRP A 31 41.88 -3.93 -5.01
N ARG A 32 42.14 -2.87 -5.79
CA ARG A 32 41.67 -1.51 -5.46
C ARG A 32 40.16 -1.39 -5.56
N ALA A 33 39.57 -2.00 -6.59
CA ALA A 33 38.12 -2.03 -6.76
C ALA A 33 37.44 -2.88 -5.67
N LEU A 34 38.03 -4.00 -5.29
CA LEU A 34 37.58 -4.85 -4.18
C LEU A 34 37.74 -4.17 -2.82
N ALA A 35 38.82 -3.41 -2.60
CA ALA A 35 39.02 -2.64 -1.38
C ALA A 35 38.02 -1.49 -1.27
N ILE A 36 37.74 -0.79 -2.36
CA ILE A 36 36.71 0.26 -2.41
C ILE A 36 35.31 -0.36 -2.20
N ALA A 37 35.01 -1.49 -2.84
CA ALA A 37 33.75 -2.19 -2.65
C ALA A 37 33.58 -2.70 -1.20
N GLY A 38 34.60 -3.34 -0.64
CA GLY A 38 34.62 -3.80 0.75
C GLY A 38 34.48 -2.65 1.74
N GLY A 39 35.18 -1.54 1.53
CA GLY A 39 35.04 -0.31 2.31
C GLY A 39 33.63 0.29 2.22
N ALA A 40 33.03 0.33 1.03
CA ALA A 40 31.67 0.81 0.84
C ALA A 40 30.62 -0.07 1.53
N VAL A 41 30.79 -1.40 1.50
CA VAL A 41 29.90 -2.34 2.21
C VAL A 41 30.04 -2.19 3.73
N LEU A 42 31.26 -2.04 4.25
CA LEU A 42 31.48 -1.77 5.68
C LEU A 42 30.88 -0.43 6.10
N ALA A 43 31.07 0.62 5.30
CA ALA A 43 30.47 1.94 5.55
C ALA A 43 28.93 1.86 5.53
N LEU A 44 28.36 1.11 4.58
CA LEU A 44 26.92 0.87 4.51
C LEU A 44 26.41 0.16 5.76
N ALA A 45 27.07 -0.92 6.20
CA ALA A 45 26.71 -1.64 7.41
C ALA A 45 26.81 -0.75 8.65
N ALA A 46 27.85 0.08 8.75
CA ALA A 46 28.02 1.03 9.84
C ALA A 46 26.91 2.10 9.85
N VAL A 47 26.57 2.66 8.69
CA VAL A 47 25.50 3.67 8.54
C VAL A 47 24.15 3.09 8.95
N ILE A 48 23.81 1.87 8.52
CA ILE A 48 22.57 1.19 8.91
C ILE A 48 22.58 0.86 10.41
N GLY A 49 23.67 0.33 10.94
CA GLY A 49 23.81 -0.02 12.35
C GLY A 49 23.69 1.20 13.27
N LEU A 50 24.33 2.32 12.91
CA LEU A 50 24.24 3.59 13.64
C LEU A 50 22.81 4.14 13.62
N TRP A 51 22.13 4.09 12.47
CA TRP A 51 20.74 4.54 12.36
C TRP A 51 19.80 3.71 13.25
N LEU A 52 19.94 2.37 13.25
CA LEU A 52 19.18 1.49 14.13
C LEU A 52 19.45 1.79 15.63
N ALA A 53 20.71 2.07 15.98
CA ALA A 53 21.14 2.33 17.35
C ALA A 53 20.65 3.68 17.92
N ARG A 54 20.38 4.67 17.07
CA ARG A 54 19.87 5.99 17.52
C ARG A 54 18.48 5.89 18.14
N GLY A 55 17.65 4.94 17.70
CA GLY A 55 16.27 4.83 18.17
C GLY A 55 15.35 5.92 17.62
N ASP A 56 15.80 6.75 16.66
CA ASP A 56 15.04 7.84 16.04
C ASP A 56 13.78 7.35 15.26
N TRP A 57 13.61 6.03 15.13
CA TRP A 57 12.41 5.36 14.63
C TRP A 57 11.30 5.22 15.69
N LEU A 58 11.56 5.64 16.93
CA LEU A 58 10.61 5.60 18.04
C LEU A 58 9.60 6.75 17.95
N TYR A 59 8.33 6.37 18.12
CA TYR A 59 7.18 7.26 18.11
C TYR A 59 7.32 8.40 19.14
N PRO A 60 7.21 9.67 18.76
CA PRO A 60 6.83 10.70 19.72
C PRO A 60 5.40 10.42 20.16
N THR A 61 5.24 9.87 21.37
CA THR A 61 3.95 9.87 22.09
C THR A 61 3.56 11.31 22.44
N GLN A 62 2.25 11.57 22.38
CA GLN A 62 1.54 12.84 22.52
C GLN A 62 2.32 14.05 23.04
N LEU A 63 2.55 15.02 22.16
CA LEU A 63 3.13 16.32 22.50
C LEU A 63 2.07 17.44 22.68
N GLN A 64 0.81 17.19 22.33
CA GLN A 64 -0.24 18.21 22.43
C GLN A 64 -0.81 18.27 23.84
N ALA A 65 -0.23 19.18 24.63
CA ALA A 65 -0.71 19.58 25.95
C ALA A 65 -1.51 20.89 25.81
N SER A 66 -2.79 20.78 25.45
CA SER A 66 -3.69 21.93 25.26
C SER A 66 -4.75 22.09 26.36
N GLN A 67 -4.84 21.13 27.28
CA GLN A 67 -5.83 21.08 28.36
C GLN A 67 -5.16 20.73 29.69
N VAL A 68 -5.84 20.99 30.80
CA VAL A 68 -5.42 20.57 32.14
C VAL A 68 -6.45 19.58 32.67
N LEU A 69 -5.98 18.42 33.12
CA LEU A 69 -6.79 17.41 33.77
C LEU A 69 -6.48 17.43 35.27
N ARG A 70 -7.53 17.50 36.09
CA ARG A 70 -7.44 17.51 37.55
C ARG A 70 -8.29 16.38 38.12
N SER A 71 -7.79 15.73 39.16
CA SER A 71 -8.53 14.74 39.94
C SER A 71 -8.17 14.88 41.41
N GLU A 72 -9.15 14.59 42.27
CA GLU A 72 -9.00 14.67 43.72
C GLU A 72 -8.15 13.52 44.28
N ARG A 73 -8.09 12.36 43.59
CA ARG A 73 -7.33 11.20 44.08
C ARG A 73 -6.38 10.64 43.02
N VAL A 74 -6.87 10.39 41.81
CA VAL A 74 -6.11 9.63 40.82
C VAL A 74 -6.44 10.02 39.38
N LEU A 75 -5.39 10.31 38.60
CA LEU A 75 -5.48 10.40 37.14
C LEU A 75 -4.94 9.13 36.52
N GLY A 76 -5.59 8.61 35.49
CA GLY A 76 -5.13 7.44 34.75
C GLY A 76 -5.18 7.61 33.25
N GLN A 77 -4.57 6.68 32.54
CA GLN A 77 -4.51 6.67 31.07
C GLN A 77 -4.39 5.23 30.57
N THR A 78 -5.29 4.84 29.67
CA THR A 78 -5.11 3.61 28.87
C THR A 78 -4.19 3.91 27.68
N PHE A 79 -3.29 2.99 27.36
CA PHE A 79 -2.36 3.15 26.26
C PHE A 79 -1.88 1.81 25.72
N VAL A 80 -1.22 1.84 24.57
CA VAL A 80 -0.57 0.70 23.94
C VAL A 80 0.94 0.91 23.97
N ALA A 81 1.65 -0.03 24.58
CA ALA A 81 3.09 -0.06 24.47
C ALA A 81 3.46 -0.58 23.09
N ARG A 82 4.05 0.26 22.23
CA ARG A 82 4.32 -0.09 20.83
C ARG A 82 5.52 -1.03 20.68
N GLN A 83 6.41 -1.04 21.66
CA GLN A 83 7.64 -1.84 21.65
C GLN A 83 7.75 -2.70 22.91
N ALA A 84 8.58 -3.74 22.81
CA ALA A 84 9.06 -4.52 23.94
C ALA A 84 9.98 -3.71 24.86
N GLY A 85 10.09 -4.12 26.12
CA GLY A 85 11.00 -3.52 27.09
C GLY A 85 10.49 -2.24 27.73
N LEU A 86 9.17 -2.00 27.85
CA LEU A 86 8.64 -0.82 28.52
C LEU A 86 9.27 -0.70 29.92
N GLN A 87 9.97 0.40 30.18
CA GLN A 87 10.77 0.60 31.39
C GLN A 87 10.49 1.95 32.07
N GLY A 88 9.68 2.79 31.45
CA GLY A 88 9.27 4.04 32.09
C GLY A 88 8.15 4.76 31.35
N VAL A 89 7.51 5.65 32.08
CA VAL A 89 6.48 6.56 31.60
C VAL A 89 6.86 7.96 32.09
N GLN A 90 6.78 8.96 31.22
CA GLN A 90 6.90 10.35 31.58
C GLN A 90 5.53 11.00 31.46
N VAL A 91 5.15 11.86 32.40
CA VAL A 91 3.90 12.65 32.33
C VAL A 91 4.22 14.12 32.46
N LYS A 92 3.47 14.96 31.75
CA LYS A 92 3.67 16.40 31.78
C LYS A 92 2.89 17.03 32.93
N ILE A 93 3.58 17.66 33.87
CA ILE A 93 2.98 18.20 35.10
C ILE A 93 2.41 19.59 34.86
N HIS A 94 1.23 19.87 35.42
CA HIS A 94 0.66 21.21 35.54
C HIS A 94 0.76 21.68 37.00
N ARG A 95 1.36 22.86 37.24
CA ARG A 95 1.40 23.47 38.57
C ARG A 95 0.19 24.39 38.74
N ALA A 96 -0.75 23.96 39.57
CA ALA A 96 -1.90 24.76 40.00
C ALA A 96 -1.63 25.42 41.36
N ASP A 97 -2.59 26.24 41.81
CA ASP A 97 -2.72 26.68 43.20
C ASP A 97 -3.95 25.97 43.80
N PRO A 98 -3.83 25.14 44.86
CA PRO A 98 -2.61 24.82 45.63
C PRO A 98 -1.56 24.01 44.84
N PRO A 99 -0.28 24.06 45.26
CA PRO A 99 0.82 23.43 44.52
C PRO A 99 0.64 21.92 44.38
N PRO A 100 1.05 21.33 43.24
CA PRO A 100 0.93 19.90 43.04
C PRO A 100 1.80 19.13 44.05
N PRO A 101 1.47 17.86 44.31
CA PRO A 101 2.23 17.03 45.24
C PRO A 101 3.72 17.00 44.91
N ALA A 102 4.56 16.93 45.95
CA ALA A 102 6.01 16.89 45.80
C ALA A 102 6.53 15.51 45.36
N ARG A 103 5.75 14.45 45.63
CA ARG A 103 6.05 13.07 45.21
C ARG A 103 4.81 12.48 44.53
N LEU A 104 4.99 11.98 43.33
CA LEU A 104 3.97 11.26 42.58
C LEU A 104 4.28 9.77 42.60
N ARG A 105 3.26 8.93 42.73
CA ARG A 105 3.32 7.48 42.53
C ARG A 105 2.61 7.12 41.23
N LEU A 106 3.30 6.36 40.38
CA LEU A 106 2.75 5.73 39.19
C LEU A 106 2.56 4.23 39.42
N ARG A 107 1.38 3.71 39.13
CA ARG A 107 1.08 2.27 39.08
C ARG A 107 0.71 1.87 37.67
N LEU A 108 1.26 0.76 37.19
CA LEU A 108 1.04 0.23 35.84
C LEU A 108 0.34 -1.13 35.91
N TYR A 109 -0.78 -1.26 35.20
CA TYR A 109 -1.65 -2.43 35.15
C TYR A 109 -1.71 -3.00 33.73
N ALA A 110 -2.14 -4.27 33.60
CA ALA A 110 -2.21 -4.97 32.32
C ALA A 110 -3.34 -4.48 31.37
N GLY A 111 -4.30 -3.66 31.83
CA GLY A 111 -5.35 -3.14 30.95
C GLY A 111 -6.33 -2.18 31.63
N SER A 112 -6.63 -2.41 32.90
CA SER A 112 -7.52 -1.62 33.76
C SER A 112 -7.08 -1.73 35.23
N GLU A 113 -7.68 -0.97 36.14
CA GLU A 113 -7.42 -1.10 37.59
C GLU A 113 -7.84 -2.46 38.16
N GLU A 114 -8.78 -3.15 37.51
CA GLU A 114 -9.22 -4.51 37.90
C GLU A 114 -8.21 -5.58 37.49
N ASP A 115 -7.28 -5.26 36.59
CA ASP A 115 -6.25 -6.17 36.11
C ASP A 115 -5.02 -6.19 37.04
N ALA A 116 -4.13 -7.16 36.83
CA ALA A 116 -2.92 -7.32 37.64
C ALA A 116 -2.02 -6.07 37.62
N LEU A 117 -1.61 -5.60 38.81
CA LEU A 117 -0.55 -4.60 38.98
C LEU A 117 0.80 -5.19 38.52
N LEU A 118 1.41 -4.56 37.53
CA LEU A 118 2.65 -5.03 36.91
C LEU A 118 3.87 -4.31 37.48
N ARG A 119 3.81 -2.99 37.63
CA ARG A 119 4.93 -2.15 38.10
C ARG A 119 4.43 -0.97 38.94
N GLU A 120 5.27 -0.52 39.86
CA GLU A 120 5.08 0.72 40.61
C GLU A 120 6.38 1.53 40.59
N ALA A 121 6.28 2.85 40.48
CA ALA A 121 7.41 3.78 40.55
C ALA A 121 7.00 5.07 41.25
N ILE A 122 7.94 5.69 41.98
CA ILE A 122 7.75 6.99 42.63
C ILE A 122 8.74 7.97 42.02
N ALA A 123 8.26 9.14 41.63
CA ALA A 123 9.09 10.22 41.07
C ALA A 123 8.90 11.51 41.87
N SER A 124 9.97 12.31 41.96
CA SER A 124 9.91 13.63 42.57
C SER A 124 9.46 14.66 41.54
N SER A 125 8.40 15.39 41.85
CA SER A 125 7.91 16.57 41.12
C SER A 125 8.37 17.87 41.80
N GLY A 126 8.93 17.78 43.01
CA GLY A 126 9.51 18.92 43.73
C GLY A 126 10.59 19.62 42.90
N GLY A 127 10.37 20.91 42.61
CA GLY A 127 11.30 21.74 41.84
C GLY A 127 11.15 21.67 40.31
N ALA A 128 10.26 20.81 39.76
CA ALA A 128 9.99 20.78 38.33
C ALA A 128 9.29 22.08 37.87
N ALA A 129 9.70 22.63 36.71
CA ALA A 129 9.00 23.75 36.10
C ALA A 129 7.60 23.32 35.65
N ASP A 130 6.66 24.27 35.60
CA ASP A 130 5.35 24.02 34.98
C ASP A 130 5.53 23.59 33.52
N GLY A 131 4.81 22.54 33.11
CA GLY A 131 4.95 21.94 31.79
C GLY A 131 6.17 21.04 31.60
N ALA A 132 6.97 20.77 32.64
CA ALA A 132 8.03 19.78 32.59
C ALA A 132 7.48 18.34 32.60
N TYR A 133 8.23 17.43 31.98
CA TYR A 133 7.97 15.99 32.07
C TYR A 133 8.64 15.42 33.31
N VAL A 134 7.89 14.68 34.13
CA VAL A 134 8.42 13.89 35.24
C VAL A 134 8.47 12.43 34.84
N GLU A 135 9.65 11.83 35.01
CA GLU A 135 9.93 10.46 34.58
C GLU A 135 9.77 9.46 35.72
N PHE A 136 8.92 8.46 35.48
CA PHE A 136 8.77 7.27 36.31
C PHE A 136 9.54 6.12 35.66
N ARG A 137 10.58 5.61 36.32
CA ARG A 137 11.34 4.44 35.86
C ARG A 137 11.04 3.22 36.71
N PHE A 138 10.95 2.07 36.06
CA PHE A 138 10.75 0.76 36.67
C PHE A 138 11.51 -0.32 35.90
N ALA A 139 11.61 -1.52 36.50
CA ALA A 139 12.27 -2.65 35.84
C ALA A 139 11.60 -2.96 34.48
N PRO A 140 12.36 -3.14 33.38
CA PRO A 140 11.79 -3.36 32.06
C PRO A 140 10.77 -4.51 32.03
N LEU A 141 9.76 -4.37 31.18
CA LEU A 141 8.80 -5.40 30.82
C LEU A 141 9.19 -5.99 29.46
N PRO A 142 9.92 -7.12 29.40
CA PRO A 142 10.47 -7.63 28.14
C PRO A 142 9.40 -7.88 27.08
N ASP A 143 8.25 -8.43 27.45
CA ASP A 143 7.18 -8.76 26.51
C ASP A 143 6.08 -7.67 26.46
N SER A 144 6.44 -6.39 26.55
CA SER A 144 5.46 -5.29 26.53
C SER A 144 4.91 -4.92 25.15
N GLY A 145 5.54 -5.41 24.07
CA GLY A 145 5.21 -4.97 22.71
C GLY A 145 3.76 -5.27 22.31
N ARG A 146 3.08 -4.25 21.77
CA ARG A 146 1.72 -4.24 21.19
C ARG A 146 0.60 -4.65 22.14
N LYS A 147 0.86 -4.59 23.44
CA LYS A 147 -0.12 -4.86 24.48
C LYS A 147 -0.72 -3.56 24.98
N ASP A 148 -1.98 -3.67 25.39
CA ASP A 148 -2.70 -2.60 26.04
C ASP A 148 -2.26 -2.55 27.51
N TYR A 149 -2.27 -1.36 28.09
CA TYR A 149 -1.87 -1.09 29.46
C TYR A 149 -2.70 0.06 30.01
N TYR A 150 -2.74 0.14 31.33
CA TYR A 150 -3.32 1.28 32.04
C TYR A 150 -2.34 1.74 33.10
N PHE A 151 -2.03 3.03 33.15
CA PHE A 151 -1.28 3.59 34.28
C PHE A 151 -2.13 4.58 35.06
N THR A 152 -1.85 4.68 36.37
CA THR A 152 -2.41 5.71 37.25
C THR A 152 -1.31 6.55 37.87
N VAL A 153 -1.63 7.80 38.18
CA VAL A 153 -0.78 8.76 38.87
C VAL A 153 -1.57 9.33 40.03
N GLN A 154 -1.01 9.20 41.23
CA GLN A 154 -1.59 9.68 42.49
C GLN A 154 -0.52 10.35 43.37
N ASP A 155 -0.96 11.11 44.36
CA ASP A 155 -0.08 11.65 45.39
C ASP A 155 0.57 10.52 46.22
N ALA A 156 1.86 10.68 46.51
CA ALA A 156 2.66 9.83 47.37
C ALA A 156 3.36 10.61 48.49
N SER A 157 2.99 11.87 48.68
CA SER A 157 3.52 12.76 49.71
C SER A 157 2.99 12.35 51.09
N PRO A 158 3.79 12.49 52.16
CA PRO A 158 3.32 12.22 53.51
C PRO A 158 2.27 13.26 53.94
N GLY A 159 1.05 12.84 54.31
CA GLY A 159 -0.03 13.74 54.75
C GLY A 159 -1.39 13.41 54.12
N ALA A 160 -2.29 14.41 54.09
CA ALA A 160 -3.56 14.30 53.35
C ALA A 160 -3.27 14.28 51.84
N ALA A 161 -4.00 13.43 51.10
CA ALA A 161 -3.83 13.33 49.66
C ALA A 161 -4.13 14.68 48.99
N THR A 162 -3.18 15.18 48.22
CA THR A 162 -3.35 16.40 47.43
C THR A 162 -3.87 16.07 46.02
N PRO A 163 -4.72 16.94 45.44
CA PRO A 163 -5.20 16.76 44.08
C PRO A 163 -4.05 16.68 43.08
N VAL A 164 -4.19 15.80 42.10
CA VAL A 164 -3.21 15.65 41.01
C VAL A 164 -3.68 16.44 39.80
N SER A 165 -2.80 17.29 39.27
CA SER A 165 -3.04 18.07 38.06
C SER A 165 -1.97 17.79 37.01
N LEU A 166 -2.38 17.31 35.83
CA LEU A 166 -1.49 17.01 34.71
C LEU A 166 -1.95 17.73 33.44
N TYR A 167 -1.00 18.03 32.57
CA TYR A 167 -1.34 18.48 31.23
C TYR A 167 -1.90 17.32 30.40
N GLY A 168 -2.86 17.66 29.55
CA GLY A 168 -3.51 16.75 28.64
C GLY A 168 -3.88 17.41 27.32
N GLY A 169 -4.56 16.66 26.47
CA GLY A 169 -5.07 17.11 25.18
C GLY A 169 -6.44 16.52 24.88
N PRO A 170 -7.03 16.88 23.73
CA PRO A 170 -8.30 16.33 23.31
C PRO A 170 -8.20 14.82 23.03
N LEU A 171 -9.33 14.11 23.07
CA LEU A 171 -9.41 12.66 22.85
C LEU A 171 -8.67 12.21 21.57
N GLU A 172 -8.74 12.98 20.50
CA GLU A 172 -8.14 12.67 19.18
C GLU A 172 -6.61 12.69 19.19
N ALA A 173 -5.99 13.32 20.19
CA ALA A 173 -4.54 13.41 20.27
C ALA A 173 -3.89 12.03 20.43
N TYR A 174 -4.64 11.02 20.90
CA TYR A 174 -4.20 9.62 20.95
C TYR A 174 -5.37 8.65 20.78
N PRO A 175 -5.53 8.05 19.60
CA PRO A 175 -6.70 7.24 19.29
C PRO A 175 -6.69 5.84 19.94
N ASP A 176 -5.60 5.41 20.59
CA ASP A 176 -5.45 4.05 21.08
C ASP A 176 -5.74 3.91 22.59
N GLY A 177 -6.36 4.93 23.22
CA GLY A 177 -6.73 4.95 24.64
C GLY A 177 -7.44 6.25 25.05
N ALA A 178 -7.61 6.48 26.35
CA ALA A 178 -8.16 7.71 26.94
C ALA A 178 -7.65 7.97 28.36
N ALA A 179 -7.79 9.21 28.82
CA ALA A 179 -7.59 9.59 30.20
C ALA A 179 -8.77 9.17 31.09
N TYR A 180 -8.48 8.96 32.37
CA TYR A 180 -9.43 8.65 33.43
C TYR A 180 -9.18 9.58 34.61
N ALA A 181 -10.23 9.99 35.30
CA ALA A 181 -10.17 10.72 36.57
C ALA A 181 -11.03 9.98 37.58
N ASP A 182 -10.43 9.57 38.70
CA ASP A 182 -11.10 8.80 39.76
C ASP A 182 -11.84 7.56 39.23
N GLY A 183 -11.21 6.83 38.29
CA GLY A 183 -11.77 5.63 37.65
C GLY A 183 -12.79 5.92 36.54
N MET A 184 -13.20 7.18 36.34
CA MET A 184 -14.20 7.56 35.33
C MET A 184 -13.53 7.99 34.02
N PRO A 185 -13.98 7.48 32.85
CA PRO A 185 -13.40 7.82 31.56
C PRO A 185 -13.63 9.29 31.20
N GLN A 186 -12.60 9.95 30.67
CA GLN A 186 -12.63 11.35 30.27
C GLN A 186 -12.60 11.50 28.75
N ASP A 187 -13.17 12.60 28.24
CA ASP A 187 -13.11 13.00 26.82
C ASP A 187 -11.77 13.67 26.47
N ALA A 188 -10.67 13.15 27.01
CA ALA A 188 -9.36 13.76 26.97
C ALA A 188 -8.25 12.69 27.03
N GLN A 189 -7.01 13.14 26.86
CA GLN A 189 -5.80 12.34 26.96
C GLN A 189 -4.82 13.00 27.92
N LEU A 190 -4.04 12.24 28.68
CA LEU A 190 -2.86 12.77 29.39
C LEU A 190 -1.73 13.04 28.39
N ALA A 191 -0.89 14.04 28.64
CA ALA A 191 0.35 14.23 27.88
C ALA A 191 1.45 13.33 28.46
N PHE A 192 1.78 12.24 27.77
CA PHE A 192 2.73 11.23 28.24
C PHE A 192 3.77 10.79 27.20
N VAL A 193 4.93 10.33 27.70
CA VAL A 193 5.99 9.71 26.89
C VAL A 193 6.36 8.32 27.40
N LEU A 194 6.52 7.35 26.50
CA LEU A 194 6.90 5.98 26.86
C LEU A 194 8.39 5.74 26.61
N ASN A 195 9.08 5.15 27.60
CA ASN A 195 10.49 4.80 27.52
C ASN A 195 10.67 3.28 27.48
N TYR A 196 11.56 2.82 26.60
CA TYR A 196 11.80 1.40 26.36
C TYR A 196 13.27 1.04 26.51
N ASP A 197 13.54 -0.16 27.01
CA ASP A 197 14.87 -0.76 27.04
C ASP A 197 15.31 -1.12 25.61
N ARG A 198 16.43 -0.54 25.17
CA ARG A 198 16.92 -0.70 23.80
C ARG A 198 17.29 -2.15 23.47
N ARG A 199 17.77 -2.92 24.45
CA ARG A 199 18.16 -4.32 24.22
C ARG A 199 16.93 -5.19 24.00
N ALA A 200 15.92 -5.06 24.84
CA ALA A 200 14.64 -5.74 24.70
C ALA A 200 13.94 -5.36 23.38
N MET A 201 13.97 -4.08 22.98
CA MET A 201 13.46 -3.64 21.69
C MET A 201 14.15 -4.33 20.50
N LEU A 202 15.49 -4.35 20.49
CA LEU A 202 16.26 -4.99 19.42
C LEU A 202 16.03 -6.50 19.37
N TRP A 203 15.94 -7.13 20.55
CA TRP A 203 15.65 -8.56 20.65
C TRP A 203 14.26 -8.90 20.14
N ASP A 204 13.24 -8.14 20.54
CA ASP A 204 11.87 -8.30 20.04
C ASP A 204 11.79 -8.06 18.53
N PHE A 205 12.44 -7.02 18.01
CA PHE A 205 12.54 -6.81 16.58
C PHE A 205 13.13 -8.03 15.86
N ALA A 206 14.28 -8.55 16.32
CA ALA A 206 14.92 -9.73 15.74
C ALA A 206 14.02 -10.98 15.84
N ARG A 207 13.41 -11.23 16.99
CA ARG A 207 12.47 -12.34 17.21
C ARG A 207 11.27 -12.27 16.27
N ARG A 208 10.71 -11.08 16.07
CA ARG A 208 9.58 -10.84 15.16
C ARG A 208 9.97 -10.98 13.70
N SER A 209 11.13 -10.44 13.31
CA SER A 209 11.66 -10.64 11.96
C SER A 209 11.87 -12.11 11.65
N ALA A 210 12.41 -12.89 12.61
CA ALA A 210 12.55 -14.33 12.48
C ALA A 210 11.18 -15.05 12.41
N GLY A 211 10.24 -14.67 13.27
CA GLY A 211 8.87 -15.21 13.28
C GLY A 211 8.08 -14.93 12.00
N GLY A 212 8.39 -13.85 11.27
CA GLY A 212 7.80 -13.51 9.98
C GLY A 212 8.45 -14.17 8.77
N LEU A 213 9.51 -14.96 8.94
CA LEU A 213 10.18 -15.66 7.82
C LEU A 213 9.25 -16.63 7.07
N PRO A 214 8.37 -17.41 7.72
CA PRO A 214 7.41 -18.27 7.01
C PRO A 214 6.45 -17.47 6.13
N ASP A 215 5.91 -16.36 6.63
CA ASP A 215 5.03 -15.48 5.86
C ASP A 215 5.78 -14.84 4.69
N ALA A 216 7.00 -14.37 4.93
CA ALA A 216 7.86 -13.83 3.88
C ALA A 216 8.15 -14.88 2.81
N PHE A 217 8.44 -16.12 3.21
CA PHE A 217 8.64 -17.24 2.29
C PHE A 217 7.37 -17.50 1.46
N ALA A 218 6.19 -17.58 2.10
CA ALA A 218 4.91 -17.77 1.42
C ALA A 218 4.64 -16.65 0.40
N VAL A 219 4.87 -15.38 0.78
CA VAL A 219 4.75 -14.22 -0.11
C VAL A 219 5.72 -14.34 -1.29
N LEU A 220 7.01 -14.60 -1.05
CA LEU A 220 8.00 -14.73 -2.13
C LEU A 220 7.65 -15.89 -3.07
N TRP A 221 7.21 -17.03 -2.51
CA TRP A 221 6.77 -18.18 -3.30
C TRP A 221 5.57 -17.84 -4.17
N MET A 222 4.54 -17.21 -3.58
CA MET A 222 3.34 -16.75 -4.25
C MET A 222 3.66 -15.78 -5.39
N LEU A 223 4.56 -14.83 -5.16
CA LEU A 223 4.89 -13.78 -6.13
C LEU A 223 5.78 -14.25 -7.26
N PHE A 224 6.72 -15.16 -7.01
CA PHE A 224 7.75 -15.45 -8.01
C PHE A 224 7.57 -16.81 -8.67
N VAL A 225 7.11 -17.86 -7.98
CA VAL A 225 7.15 -19.22 -8.54
C VAL A 225 6.21 -19.42 -9.74
N PRO A 226 4.91 -19.06 -9.69
CA PRO A 226 4.02 -19.27 -10.83
C PRO A 226 4.45 -18.50 -12.08
N GLY A 227 4.76 -17.22 -11.92
CA GLY A 227 5.23 -16.37 -13.02
C GLY A 227 6.62 -16.74 -13.49
N ALA A 228 7.52 -17.22 -12.63
CA ALA A 228 8.82 -17.76 -13.02
C ALA A 228 8.67 -19.02 -13.87
N ALA A 229 7.73 -19.91 -13.52
CA ALA A 229 7.41 -21.09 -14.32
C ALA A 229 6.92 -20.65 -15.71
N VAL A 230 6.02 -19.67 -15.79
CA VAL A 230 5.61 -19.10 -17.08
C VAL A 230 6.80 -18.47 -17.82
N CYS A 231 7.62 -17.67 -17.15
CA CYS A 231 8.73 -16.96 -17.78
C CYS A 231 9.85 -17.89 -18.23
N VAL A 232 10.17 -18.97 -17.51
CA VAL A 232 11.27 -19.89 -17.92
C VAL A 232 10.91 -20.68 -19.18
N TRP A 233 9.62 -20.99 -19.36
CA TRP A 233 9.12 -21.70 -20.53
C TRP A 233 8.80 -20.75 -21.69
N LEU A 234 8.21 -19.59 -21.42
CA LEU A 234 7.82 -18.64 -22.45
C LEU A 234 8.96 -17.70 -22.87
N LEU A 235 9.82 -17.24 -21.96
CA LEU A 235 10.79 -16.21 -22.30
C LEU A 235 12.15 -16.82 -22.68
N PRO A 236 12.81 -16.30 -23.74
CA PRO A 236 14.21 -16.60 -23.99
C PRO A 236 15.06 -16.02 -22.86
N ALA A 237 15.94 -16.84 -22.29
CA ALA A 237 16.88 -16.39 -21.24
C ALA A 237 17.91 -15.36 -21.74
N ASP A 238 17.93 -15.05 -23.05
CA ASP A 238 18.92 -14.18 -23.69
C ASP A 238 18.51 -12.70 -23.77
N ASP A 239 17.21 -12.38 -23.66
CA ASP A 239 16.68 -11.03 -23.94
C ASP A 239 16.46 -10.17 -22.67
N LEU A 240 16.53 -10.79 -21.49
CA LEU A 240 16.26 -10.18 -20.20
C LEU A 240 17.44 -10.37 -19.27
N ASP A 241 17.81 -9.34 -18.52
CA ASP A 241 18.61 -9.59 -17.33
C ASP A 241 17.74 -10.17 -16.20
N ALA A 242 18.39 -10.71 -15.18
CA ALA A 242 17.64 -11.42 -14.14
C ALA A 242 16.85 -10.49 -13.19
N THR A 243 17.11 -9.18 -13.14
CA THR A 243 16.23 -8.23 -12.41
C THR A 243 14.93 -7.99 -13.18
N GLU A 244 15.03 -7.86 -14.50
CA GLU A 244 13.86 -7.73 -15.36
C GLU A 244 13.04 -9.02 -15.41
N TRP A 245 13.71 -10.17 -15.45
CA TRP A 245 13.06 -11.47 -15.39
C TRP A 245 12.33 -11.67 -14.05
N LEU A 246 12.92 -11.25 -12.92
CA LEU A 246 12.27 -11.31 -11.61
C LEU A 246 11.03 -10.43 -11.56
N ALA A 247 11.10 -9.20 -12.09
CA ALA A 247 9.97 -8.29 -12.15
C ALA A 247 8.84 -8.80 -13.06
N LEU A 248 9.18 -9.34 -14.24
CA LEU A 248 8.19 -9.97 -15.14
C LEU A 248 7.59 -11.24 -14.53
N SER A 249 8.36 -11.99 -13.74
CA SER A 249 7.86 -13.15 -12.99
C SER A 249 6.85 -12.70 -11.93
N ALA A 250 7.12 -11.62 -11.19
CA ALA A 250 6.14 -11.04 -10.27
C ALA A 250 4.85 -10.63 -10.99
N GLY A 251 4.97 -9.90 -12.12
CA GLY A 251 3.82 -9.51 -12.94
C GLY A 251 3.03 -10.72 -13.46
N GLY A 252 3.73 -11.76 -13.91
CA GLY A 252 3.12 -13.01 -14.37
C GLY A 252 2.30 -13.69 -13.28
N SER A 253 2.85 -13.83 -12.07
CA SER A 253 2.11 -14.41 -10.94
C SER A 253 0.87 -13.58 -10.58
N LEU A 254 1.03 -12.25 -10.51
CA LEU A 254 -0.10 -11.35 -10.25
C LEU A 254 -1.19 -11.44 -11.33
N ALA A 255 -0.85 -11.74 -12.59
CA ALA A 255 -1.86 -11.95 -13.62
C ALA A 255 -2.51 -13.35 -13.54
N LEU A 256 -1.77 -14.38 -13.09
CA LEU A 256 -2.24 -15.76 -13.05
C LEU A 256 -3.32 -16.01 -12.00
N TYR A 257 -3.16 -15.53 -10.77
CA TYR A 257 -4.14 -15.78 -9.69
C TYR A 257 -5.57 -15.35 -10.03
N PRO A 258 -5.84 -14.11 -10.48
CA PRO A 258 -7.20 -13.69 -10.81
C PRO A 258 -7.80 -14.52 -11.95
N LEU A 259 -7.00 -14.89 -12.94
CA LEU A 259 -7.45 -15.76 -14.04
C LEU A 259 -7.76 -17.16 -13.54
N ALA A 260 -6.87 -17.76 -12.74
CA ALA A 260 -7.08 -19.08 -12.16
C ALA A 260 -8.37 -19.11 -11.34
N LEU A 261 -8.59 -18.13 -10.45
CA LEU A 261 -9.81 -18.05 -9.64
C LEU A 261 -11.07 -17.74 -10.47
N LEU A 262 -10.96 -16.98 -11.56
CA LEU A 262 -12.06 -16.76 -12.50
C LEU A 262 -12.55 -18.08 -13.10
N PHE A 263 -11.64 -18.93 -13.56
CA PHE A 263 -12.01 -20.23 -14.15
C PHE A 263 -12.41 -21.26 -13.10
N LEU A 264 -11.70 -21.31 -11.95
CA LEU A 264 -12.03 -22.22 -10.85
C LEU A 264 -13.40 -21.94 -10.22
N ARG A 265 -13.95 -20.73 -10.36
CA ARG A 265 -15.31 -20.41 -9.94
C ARG A 265 -16.36 -21.36 -10.53
N TYR A 266 -16.14 -21.83 -11.76
CA TYR A 266 -17.05 -22.74 -12.46
C TYR A 266 -16.76 -24.22 -12.16
N ALA A 267 -15.68 -24.52 -11.45
CA ALA A 267 -15.39 -25.85 -10.98
C ALA A 267 -16.08 -26.10 -9.62
N PRO A 268 -16.45 -27.36 -9.30
CA PRO A 268 -17.00 -27.72 -7.99
C PRO A 268 -15.94 -27.75 -6.87
N LEU A 269 -14.82 -27.02 -7.03
CA LEU A 269 -13.70 -27.01 -6.10
C LEU A 269 -13.77 -25.76 -5.21
N ALA A 270 -13.89 -25.97 -3.90
CA ALA A 270 -13.71 -24.92 -2.90
C ALA A 270 -12.24 -24.90 -2.45
N LEU A 271 -11.53 -23.82 -2.72
CA LEU A 271 -10.14 -23.65 -2.33
C LEU A 271 -10.00 -23.49 -0.83
N ASP A 272 -9.00 -24.19 -0.28
CA ASP A 272 -8.52 -24.04 1.08
C ASP A 272 -6.98 -23.95 1.08
N ALA A 273 -6.37 -23.87 2.27
CA ALA A 273 -4.92 -23.84 2.41
C ALA A 273 -4.21 -25.00 1.69
N ARG A 274 -4.75 -26.23 1.76
CA ARG A 274 -4.10 -27.43 1.23
C ARG A 274 -4.10 -27.42 -0.30
N LEU A 275 -5.25 -27.10 -0.90
CA LEU A 275 -5.39 -27.02 -2.35
C LEU A 275 -4.56 -25.89 -2.94
N VAL A 276 -4.43 -24.77 -2.24
CA VAL A 276 -3.62 -23.63 -2.69
C VAL A 276 -2.13 -23.98 -2.63
N TRP A 277 -1.65 -24.57 -1.53
CA TRP A 277 -0.26 -25.07 -1.45
C TRP A 277 0.02 -26.13 -2.53
N GLY A 278 -0.88 -27.10 -2.72
CA GLY A 278 -0.77 -28.10 -3.78
C GLY A 278 -0.76 -27.48 -5.18
N GLY A 279 -1.62 -26.50 -5.42
CA GLY A 279 -1.69 -25.73 -6.67
C GLY A 279 -0.41 -24.93 -6.96
N LEU A 280 0.31 -24.46 -5.93
CA LEU A 280 1.61 -23.81 -6.08
C LEU A 280 2.78 -24.77 -6.28
N LEU A 281 2.64 -26.04 -5.91
CA LEU A 281 3.63 -27.07 -6.24
C LEU A 281 3.56 -27.46 -7.72
N LEU A 282 2.37 -27.42 -8.33
CA LEU A 282 2.19 -27.72 -9.75
C LEU A 282 3.07 -26.89 -10.70
N PRO A 283 3.19 -25.55 -10.58
CA PRO A 283 4.14 -24.76 -11.39
C PRO A 283 5.59 -24.90 -10.91
N ALA A 284 5.84 -25.34 -9.67
CA ALA A 284 7.20 -25.57 -9.18
C ALA A 284 7.86 -26.76 -9.90
N VAL A 285 7.11 -27.83 -10.20
CA VAL A 285 7.62 -29.00 -10.94
C VAL A 285 8.17 -28.65 -12.34
N PRO A 286 7.43 -28.00 -13.26
CA PRO A 286 7.95 -27.61 -14.56
C PRO A 286 9.03 -26.52 -14.44
N LEU A 287 9.01 -25.68 -13.41
CA LEU A 287 10.13 -24.76 -13.13
C LEU A 287 11.40 -25.54 -12.81
N LEU A 288 11.36 -26.47 -11.84
CA LEU A 288 12.49 -27.32 -11.46
C LEU A 288 12.97 -28.18 -12.63
N ALA A 289 12.04 -28.74 -13.42
CA ALA A 289 12.36 -29.49 -14.63
C ALA A 289 13.08 -28.61 -15.66
N ALA A 290 12.60 -27.38 -15.91
CA ALA A 290 13.26 -26.45 -16.81
C ALA A 290 14.66 -26.05 -16.31
N LEU A 291 14.79 -25.79 -15.00
CA LEU A 291 16.07 -25.49 -14.36
C LEU A 291 17.05 -26.67 -14.48
N TRP A 292 16.56 -27.90 -14.31
CA TRP A 292 17.36 -29.11 -14.44
C TRP A 292 17.78 -29.40 -15.89
N LEU A 293 16.84 -29.34 -16.85
CA LEU A 293 17.11 -29.55 -18.28
C LEU A 293 18.08 -28.50 -18.84
N ARG A 294 18.06 -27.28 -18.29
CA ARG A 294 18.93 -26.18 -18.72
C ARG A 294 20.09 -25.94 -17.74
N ARG A 295 20.36 -26.85 -16.80
CA ARG A 295 21.25 -26.63 -15.66
C ARG A 295 22.64 -26.18 -16.05
N ASP A 296 23.25 -26.73 -17.09
CA ASP A 296 24.64 -26.39 -17.44
C ASP A 296 24.73 -24.98 -18.05
N ARG A 297 23.77 -24.62 -18.90
CA ARG A 297 23.64 -23.27 -19.46
C ARG A 297 23.25 -22.25 -18.40
N LEU A 298 22.28 -22.59 -17.54
CA LEU A 298 21.81 -21.72 -16.47
C LEU A 298 22.83 -21.57 -15.36
N ARG A 299 23.59 -22.61 -15.01
CA ARG A 299 24.65 -22.55 -13.98
C ARG A 299 25.81 -21.69 -14.43
N ALA A 300 26.29 -21.86 -15.66
CA ALA A 300 27.33 -21.00 -16.22
C ALA A 300 26.87 -19.53 -16.25
N ARG A 301 25.63 -19.27 -16.68
CA ARG A 301 25.06 -17.92 -16.69
C ARG A 301 24.80 -17.37 -15.32
N PHE A 302 24.26 -18.16 -14.40
CA PHE A 302 23.98 -17.76 -13.03
C PHE A 302 25.27 -17.37 -12.32
N LEU A 303 26.34 -18.16 -12.44
CA LEU A 303 27.64 -17.81 -11.88
C LEU A 303 28.22 -16.52 -12.49
N LEU A 304 28.09 -16.35 -13.82
CA LEU A 304 28.50 -15.11 -14.50
C LEU A 304 27.65 -13.90 -14.08
N SER A 305 26.33 -14.06 -13.97
CA SER A 305 25.37 -13.03 -13.58
C SER A 305 25.51 -12.64 -12.12
N VAL A 306 25.66 -13.59 -11.19
CA VAL A 306 25.90 -13.32 -9.77
C VAL A 306 27.24 -12.60 -9.60
N LYS A 307 28.30 -13.06 -10.26
CA LYS A 307 29.59 -12.37 -10.22
C LYS A 307 29.49 -10.96 -10.81
N GLY A 308 28.72 -10.79 -11.89
CA GLY A 308 28.40 -9.48 -12.47
C GLY A 308 27.68 -8.56 -11.49
N TRP A 309 26.56 -9.02 -10.92
CA TRP A 309 25.75 -8.29 -9.94
C TRP A 309 26.53 -7.85 -8.72
N LEU A 310 27.26 -8.78 -8.09
CA LEU A 310 28.05 -8.48 -6.89
C LEU A 310 29.16 -7.46 -7.19
N SER A 311 29.61 -7.38 -8.46
CA SER A 311 30.60 -6.40 -8.91
C SER A 311 30.02 -5.05 -9.36
N GLU A 312 28.70 -4.94 -9.49
CA GLU A 312 28.02 -3.71 -9.90
C GLU A 312 27.57 -2.87 -8.69
N PRO A 313 28.06 -1.64 -8.49
CA PRO A 313 27.63 -0.81 -7.37
C PRO A 313 26.14 -0.47 -7.41
N ALA A 314 25.55 -0.36 -8.61
CA ALA A 314 24.12 -0.11 -8.79
C ALA A 314 23.25 -1.25 -8.24
N PHE A 315 23.73 -2.50 -8.27
CA PHE A 315 23.01 -3.63 -7.68
C PHE A 315 22.86 -3.45 -6.18
N TRP A 316 23.96 -3.16 -5.47
CA TRP A 316 23.94 -2.91 -4.02
C TRP A 316 23.12 -1.69 -3.65
N ALA A 317 23.25 -0.58 -4.40
CA ALA A 317 22.40 0.59 -4.20
C ALA A 317 20.91 0.26 -4.38
N GLY A 318 20.56 -0.55 -5.39
CA GLY A 318 19.20 -1.02 -5.62
C GLY A 318 18.68 -1.90 -4.48
N VAL A 319 19.48 -2.84 -3.98
CA VAL A 319 19.15 -3.71 -2.83
C VAL A 319 18.88 -2.85 -1.59
N VAL A 320 19.73 -1.86 -1.30
CA VAL A 320 19.54 -0.95 -0.16
C VAL A 320 18.25 -0.15 -0.32
N VAL A 321 18.01 0.45 -1.48
CA VAL A 321 16.81 1.25 -1.75
C VAL A 321 15.54 0.43 -1.60
N ILE A 322 15.47 -0.75 -2.24
CA ILE A 322 14.30 -1.64 -2.18
C ILE A 322 14.14 -2.20 -0.76
N GLY A 323 15.23 -2.60 -0.10
CA GLY A 323 15.21 -3.13 1.26
C GLY A 323 14.74 -2.11 2.30
N LEU A 324 15.27 -0.88 2.26
CA LEU A 324 14.81 0.21 3.14
C LEU A 324 13.36 0.61 2.85
N SER A 325 12.98 0.63 1.57
CA SER A 325 11.61 0.87 1.13
C SER A 325 10.64 -0.19 1.69
N ALA A 326 10.99 -1.48 1.60
CA ALA A 326 10.23 -2.58 2.18
C ALA A 326 10.17 -2.50 3.70
N GLY A 327 11.30 -2.25 4.37
CA GLY A 327 11.38 -2.09 5.82
C GLY A 327 10.48 -0.97 6.33
N ALA A 328 10.49 0.20 5.66
CA ALA A 328 9.59 1.30 6.00
C ALA A 328 8.11 0.95 5.83
N ARG A 329 7.74 0.21 4.78
CA ARG A 329 6.36 -0.24 4.53
C ARG A 329 5.86 -1.23 5.58
N TRP A 330 6.71 -2.17 5.99
CA TRP A 330 6.38 -3.13 7.05
C TRP A 330 6.26 -2.45 8.41
N TRP A 331 7.15 -1.49 8.67
CA TRP A 331 7.14 -0.67 9.89
C TRP A 331 5.80 0.07 10.05
N VAL A 332 5.35 0.72 8.99
CA VAL A 332 4.10 1.49 8.93
C VAL A 332 2.89 0.64 9.37
N ILE A 333 2.84 -0.64 9.00
CA ILE A 333 1.71 -1.51 9.35
C ILE A 333 1.88 -2.30 10.64
N ASP A 334 3.02 -2.22 11.33
CA ASP A 334 3.36 -3.11 12.44
C ASP A 334 2.34 -3.08 13.60
N GLY A 335 1.76 -1.91 13.88
CA GLY A 335 0.76 -1.69 14.93
C GLY A 335 -0.70 -1.78 14.48
N LEU A 336 -0.97 -2.04 13.19
CA LEU A 336 -2.32 -2.01 12.63
C LEU A 336 -2.93 -3.42 12.55
N GLN A 337 -4.14 -3.58 13.09
CA GLN A 337 -4.91 -4.82 12.97
C GLN A 337 -5.93 -4.75 11.84
N ILE A 338 -6.52 -3.58 11.63
CA ILE A 338 -7.53 -3.30 10.61
C ILE A 338 -6.96 -2.28 9.61
N PRO A 339 -7.16 -2.47 8.30
CA PRO A 339 -6.76 -1.51 7.28
C PRO A 339 -7.53 -0.19 7.37
N LEU A 340 -6.90 0.91 6.96
CA LEU A 340 -7.44 2.26 7.12
C LEU A 340 -8.46 2.62 6.03
N TRP A 341 -9.32 3.60 6.35
CA TRP A 341 -10.26 4.25 5.44
C TRP A 341 -11.37 3.36 4.85
N ALA A 342 -12.27 4.02 4.12
CA ALA A 342 -13.50 3.46 3.59
C ALA A 342 -13.29 2.35 2.55
N ASP A 343 -12.30 2.48 1.65
CA ASP A 343 -12.13 1.48 0.59
C ASP A 343 -11.72 0.11 1.16
N SER A 344 -10.88 0.13 2.20
CA SER A 344 -10.40 -1.08 2.85
C SER A 344 -11.52 -1.92 3.46
N TYR A 345 -12.64 -1.33 3.87
CA TYR A 345 -13.77 -2.04 4.44
C TYR A 345 -14.35 -3.04 3.43
N HIS A 346 -14.82 -2.57 2.28
CA HIS A 346 -15.42 -3.45 1.28
C HIS A 346 -14.39 -4.39 0.63
N HIS A 347 -13.11 -4.00 0.56
CA HIS A 347 -12.04 -4.91 0.15
C HIS A 347 -11.89 -6.08 1.13
N THR A 348 -11.94 -5.81 2.42
CA THR A 348 -11.86 -6.85 3.46
C THR A 348 -13.06 -7.79 3.39
N LEU A 349 -14.27 -7.24 3.29
CA LEU A 349 -15.49 -8.04 3.15
C LEU A 349 -15.46 -8.95 1.93
N LEU A 350 -15.08 -8.41 0.76
CA LEU A 350 -15.03 -9.21 -0.46
C LEU A 350 -13.97 -10.32 -0.38
N VAL A 351 -12.82 -10.08 0.25
CA VAL A 351 -11.84 -11.15 0.49
C VAL A 351 -12.41 -12.19 1.45
N GLN A 352 -13.06 -11.76 2.53
CA GLN A 352 -13.66 -12.69 3.50
C GLN A 352 -14.70 -13.59 2.83
N LEU A 353 -15.56 -13.03 1.98
CA LEU A 353 -16.51 -13.79 1.17
C LEU A 353 -15.83 -14.83 0.27
N ILE A 354 -14.71 -14.47 -0.37
CA ILE A 354 -13.93 -15.42 -1.18
C ILE A 354 -13.35 -16.54 -0.32
N VAL A 355 -12.82 -16.20 0.85
CA VAL A 355 -12.24 -17.16 1.79
C VAL A 355 -13.29 -18.12 2.32
N ASP A 356 -14.45 -17.62 2.75
CA ASP A 356 -15.54 -18.42 3.33
C ASP A 356 -16.15 -19.38 2.31
N ASN A 357 -16.18 -18.98 1.03
CA ASN A 357 -16.74 -19.79 -0.05
C ASN A 357 -15.70 -20.65 -0.79
N GLY A 358 -14.40 -20.42 -0.56
CA GLY A 358 -13.31 -21.05 -1.29
C GLY A 358 -13.23 -20.66 -2.78
N ARG A 359 -13.95 -19.63 -3.24
CA ARG A 359 -14.04 -19.23 -4.67
C ARG A 359 -14.55 -17.81 -4.84
N LEU A 360 -14.47 -17.29 -6.06
CA LEU A 360 -15.09 -15.99 -6.38
C LEU A 360 -16.62 -16.05 -6.22
N VAL A 361 -17.17 -15.09 -5.51
CA VAL A 361 -18.59 -14.99 -5.16
C VAL A 361 -19.41 -14.18 -6.18
N SER A 362 -20.73 -14.34 -6.12
CA SER A 362 -21.72 -13.52 -6.86
C SER A 362 -22.56 -12.61 -5.97
N SER A 363 -22.53 -12.79 -4.65
CA SER A 363 -23.35 -12.06 -3.68
C SER A 363 -22.46 -11.48 -2.58
N TRP A 364 -22.95 -10.43 -1.92
CA TRP A 364 -22.31 -9.84 -0.73
C TRP A 364 -22.82 -10.41 0.60
N GLU A 365 -23.78 -11.33 0.57
CA GLU A 365 -24.30 -11.99 1.76
C GLU A 365 -23.22 -12.81 2.48
N PRO A 366 -23.21 -12.84 3.83
CA PRO A 366 -24.21 -12.25 4.73
C PRO A 366 -23.95 -10.77 5.08
N TYR A 367 -22.88 -10.15 4.58
CA TYR A 367 -22.49 -8.80 5.01
C TYR A 367 -23.39 -7.69 4.47
N ALA A 368 -23.99 -7.89 3.30
CA ALA A 368 -24.98 -6.99 2.75
C ALA A 368 -25.85 -7.71 1.71
N PRO A 369 -27.13 -7.30 1.54
CA PRO A 369 -28.11 -8.01 0.72
C PRO A 369 -27.96 -7.75 -0.79
N MET A 370 -26.76 -7.40 -1.28
CA MET A 370 -26.53 -7.14 -2.70
C MET A 370 -26.40 -8.45 -3.48
N GLN A 371 -27.12 -8.56 -4.59
CA GLN A 371 -27.26 -9.79 -5.38
C GLN A 371 -26.21 -9.94 -6.50
N SER A 372 -25.30 -8.98 -6.66
CA SER A 372 -24.21 -9.05 -7.63
C SER A 372 -22.87 -8.63 -7.04
N VAL A 373 -21.80 -9.09 -7.70
CA VAL A 373 -20.42 -8.62 -7.48
C VAL A 373 -19.84 -8.18 -8.83
N SER A 374 -19.96 -6.90 -9.14
CA SER A 374 -19.47 -6.24 -10.35
C SER A 374 -18.10 -5.59 -10.18
N TYR A 375 -17.66 -5.39 -8.92
CA TYR A 375 -16.32 -4.91 -8.60
C TYR A 375 -15.20 -5.83 -9.13
N HIS A 376 -14.07 -5.26 -9.56
CA HIS A 376 -12.93 -6.07 -10.01
C HIS A 376 -12.33 -6.85 -8.84
N THR A 377 -12.01 -8.13 -9.03
CA THR A 377 -11.66 -9.04 -7.93
C THR A 377 -10.18 -9.40 -7.88
N GLY A 378 -9.34 -8.85 -8.76
CA GLY A 378 -7.99 -9.38 -8.92
C GLY A 378 -7.09 -9.18 -7.70
N PHE A 379 -7.17 -8.01 -7.05
CA PHE A 379 -6.51 -7.81 -5.75
C PHE A 379 -7.05 -8.79 -4.70
N HIS A 380 -8.37 -8.95 -4.61
CA HIS A 380 -9.02 -9.78 -3.58
C HIS A 380 -8.66 -11.26 -3.73
N ALA A 381 -8.58 -11.75 -4.97
CA ALA A 381 -8.10 -13.09 -5.29
C ALA A 381 -6.69 -13.35 -4.75
N MET A 382 -5.78 -12.37 -4.90
CA MET A 382 -4.41 -12.49 -4.41
C MET A 382 -4.36 -12.45 -2.88
N VAL A 383 -5.17 -11.59 -2.24
CA VAL A 383 -5.24 -11.55 -0.77
C VAL A 383 -5.83 -12.84 -0.19
N ALA A 384 -6.83 -13.43 -0.84
CA ALA A 384 -7.39 -14.73 -0.41
C ALA A 384 -6.32 -15.84 -0.50
N VAL A 385 -5.52 -15.86 -1.57
CA VAL A 385 -4.37 -16.77 -1.69
C VAL A 385 -3.36 -16.54 -0.56
N LEU A 386 -3.02 -15.28 -0.26
CA LEU A 386 -2.12 -14.98 0.86
C LEU A 386 -2.68 -15.49 2.20
N HIS A 387 -3.98 -15.28 2.44
CA HIS A 387 -4.67 -15.78 3.62
C HIS A 387 -4.56 -17.31 3.72
N TRP A 388 -4.86 -18.05 2.65
CA TRP A 388 -4.74 -19.51 2.63
C TRP A 388 -3.32 -20.01 2.84
N LEU A 389 -2.30 -19.27 2.39
CA LEU A 389 -0.90 -19.67 2.56
C LEU A 389 -0.35 -19.40 3.97
N THR A 390 -0.81 -18.33 4.61
CA THR A 390 -0.22 -17.81 5.86
C THR A 390 -1.11 -18.05 7.10
N GLY A 391 -2.41 -18.24 6.91
CA GLY A 391 -3.39 -18.28 7.99
C GLY A 391 -3.65 -16.91 8.66
N LEU A 392 -3.10 -15.82 8.13
CA LEU A 392 -3.32 -14.49 8.68
C LEU A 392 -4.79 -14.07 8.55
N PRO A 393 -5.42 -13.45 9.57
CA PRO A 393 -6.76 -12.91 9.45
C PRO A 393 -6.91 -12.00 8.23
N VAL A 394 -8.07 -12.02 7.58
CA VAL A 394 -8.29 -11.31 6.31
C VAL A 394 -7.91 -9.81 6.35
N PRO A 395 -8.29 -9.01 7.37
CA PRO A 395 -7.87 -7.62 7.49
C PRO A 395 -6.34 -7.46 7.50
N ARG A 396 -5.65 -8.39 8.15
CA ARG A 396 -4.19 -8.39 8.20
C ARG A 396 -3.59 -8.79 6.86
N SER A 397 -4.18 -9.76 6.16
CA SER A 397 -3.78 -10.16 4.81
C SER A 397 -3.91 -8.99 3.82
N VAL A 398 -4.99 -8.20 3.90
CA VAL A 398 -5.19 -6.97 3.09
C VAL A 398 -4.05 -5.97 3.34
N LEU A 399 -3.71 -5.71 4.61
CA LEU A 399 -2.61 -4.81 4.99
C LEU A 399 -1.26 -5.30 4.45
N VAL A 400 -0.92 -6.57 4.72
CA VAL A 400 0.36 -7.16 4.33
C VAL A 400 0.51 -7.17 2.82
N PHE A 401 -0.50 -7.65 2.09
CA PHE A 401 -0.43 -7.69 0.63
C PHE A 401 -0.40 -6.28 0.02
N GLY A 402 -1.09 -5.31 0.63
CA GLY A 402 -0.96 -3.89 0.27
C GLY A 402 0.49 -3.39 0.32
N GLN A 403 1.26 -3.76 1.34
CA GLN A 403 2.68 -3.39 1.47
C GLN A 403 3.61 -4.20 0.54
N VAL A 404 3.25 -5.46 0.26
CA VAL A 404 3.90 -6.26 -0.78
C VAL A 404 3.79 -5.54 -2.12
N LEU A 405 2.59 -5.14 -2.54
CA LEU A 405 2.38 -4.38 -3.76
C LEU A 405 3.11 -3.03 -3.74
N ASN A 406 3.12 -2.36 -2.58
CA ASN A 406 3.83 -1.09 -2.43
C ASN A 406 5.34 -1.23 -2.64
N THR A 407 5.92 -2.36 -2.22
CA THR A 407 7.33 -2.69 -2.43
C THR A 407 7.58 -3.11 -3.87
N LEU A 408 6.69 -3.91 -4.45
CA LEU A 408 6.76 -4.31 -5.85
C LEU A 408 6.67 -3.10 -6.78
N ALA A 409 5.87 -2.07 -6.46
CA ALA A 409 5.80 -0.84 -7.25
C ALA A 409 7.17 -0.14 -7.36
N VAL A 410 8.01 -0.21 -6.32
CA VAL A 410 9.39 0.29 -6.34
C VAL A 410 10.28 -0.55 -7.24
N GLY A 411 10.13 -1.89 -7.18
CA GLY A 411 10.78 -2.80 -8.13
C GLY A 411 10.32 -2.60 -9.58
N MET A 412 9.05 -2.24 -9.81
CA MET A 412 8.52 -1.94 -11.13
C MET A 412 9.00 -0.58 -11.65
N ALA A 413 9.19 0.41 -10.78
CA ALA A 413 9.88 1.65 -11.14
C ALA A 413 11.35 1.39 -11.53
N TYR A 414 12.05 0.49 -10.81
CA TYR A 414 13.38 0.02 -11.22
C TYR A 414 13.34 -0.61 -12.61
N LEU A 415 12.38 -1.50 -12.87
CA LEU A 415 12.20 -2.16 -14.18
C LEU A 415 12.05 -1.13 -15.31
N LEU A 416 11.17 -0.14 -15.15
CA LEU A 416 10.95 0.90 -16.16
C LEU A 416 12.21 1.75 -16.38
N GLY A 417 12.81 2.25 -15.29
CA GLY A 417 14.02 3.07 -15.36
C GLY A 417 15.19 2.32 -16.02
N ARG A 418 15.37 1.04 -15.68
CA ARG A 418 16.42 0.20 -16.25
C ARG A 418 16.18 -0.13 -17.71
N ARG A 419 14.98 -0.64 -18.06
CA ARG A 419 14.64 -1.06 -19.43
C ARG A 419 14.63 0.11 -20.38
N PHE A 420 13.93 1.19 -20.03
CA PHE A 420 13.73 2.32 -20.93
C PHE A 420 14.87 3.33 -20.87
N GLY A 421 15.51 3.51 -19.71
CA GLY A 421 16.68 4.37 -19.55
C GLY A 421 18.00 3.73 -19.98
N GLY A 422 18.05 2.39 -20.09
CA GLY A 422 19.23 1.64 -20.56
C GLY A 422 20.40 1.64 -19.58
N SER A 423 20.14 1.80 -18.28
CA SER A 423 21.16 1.82 -17.22
C SER A 423 20.61 1.30 -15.89
N ALA A 424 21.40 0.50 -15.18
CA ALA A 424 21.08 0.05 -13.82
C ALA A 424 20.82 1.24 -12.87
N TRP A 425 21.62 2.30 -12.98
CA TRP A 425 21.47 3.51 -12.17
C TRP A 425 20.17 4.26 -12.46
N ALA A 426 19.65 4.23 -13.69
CA ALA A 426 18.35 4.81 -14.00
C ALA A 426 17.23 4.07 -13.25
N GLY A 427 17.34 2.74 -13.16
CA GLY A 427 16.47 1.93 -12.31
C GLY A 427 16.62 2.25 -10.82
N VAL A 428 17.85 2.35 -10.29
CA VAL A 428 18.10 2.68 -8.88
C VAL A 428 17.49 4.01 -8.50
N PHE A 429 17.69 5.05 -9.32
CA PHE A 429 17.13 6.37 -9.03
C PHE A 429 15.61 6.41 -9.21
N ALA A 430 15.04 5.71 -10.20
CA ALA A 430 13.58 5.58 -10.31
C ALA A 430 12.98 4.90 -9.07
N ALA A 431 13.59 3.81 -8.60
CA ALA A 431 13.20 3.12 -7.37
C ALA A 431 13.36 4.02 -6.13
N LEU A 432 14.47 4.76 -6.02
CA LEU A 432 14.70 5.67 -4.90
C LEU A 432 13.62 6.75 -4.83
N LEU A 433 13.33 7.38 -5.98
CA LEU A 433 12.33 8.42 -6.08
C LEU A 433 10.93 7.88 -5.76
N THR A 434 10.55 6.72 -6.30
CA THR A 434 9.25 6.08 -6.01
C THR A 434 9.12 5.60 -4.57
N GLY A 435 10.18 4.99 -4.02
CA GLY A 435 10.10 4.27 -2.75
C GLY A 435 10.27 5.14 -1.52
N LEU A 436 11.07 6.20 -1.61
CA LEU A 436 11.61 6.94 -0.47
C LEU A 436 11.51 8.47 -0.59
N VAL A 437 11.18 9.03 -1.75
CA VAL A 437 11.03 10.49 -1.96
C VAL A 437 9.58 10.88 -2.23
N SER A 438 8.92 10.21 -3.17
CA SER A 438 7.52 10.44 -3.50
C SER A 438 6.60 10.02 -2.36
N VAL A 439 5.49 10.74 -2.20
CA VAL A 439 4.41 10.39 -1.27
C VAL A 439 3.71 9.11 -1.74
N TYR A 440 3.55 8.95 -3.05
CA TYR A 440 2.95 7.79 -3.69
C TYR A 440 4.04 6.87 -4.26
N PRO A 441 3.88 5.53 -4.14
CA PRO A 441 2.68 4.83 -3.69
C PRO A 441 2.56 4.62 -2.17
N ALA A 442 3.53 4.99 -1.33
CA ALA A 442 3.51 4.67 0.11
C ALA A 442 2.20 5.09 0.82
N TYR A 443 1.65 6.26 0.47
CA TYR A 443 0.42 6.80 1.04
C TYR A 443 -0.85 5.96 0.77
N TYR A 444 -0.82 4.99 -0.16
CA TYR A 444 -1.96 4.10 -0.43
C TYR A 444 -2.44 3.34 0.81
N VAL A 445 -1.53 3.11 1.77
CA VAL A 445 -1.86 2.48 3.07
C VAL A 445 -2.95 3.24 3.83
N ASN A 446 -3.03 4.56 3.66
CA ASN A 446 -4.00 5.40 4.35
C ASN A 446 -5.39 5.35 3.73
N TRP A 447 -5.52 4.95 2.47
CA TRP A 447 -6.81 4.98 1.77
C TRP A 447 -7.37 3.60 1.47
N GLY A 448 -6.52 2.56 1.44
CA GLY A 448 -6.95 1.25 0.99
C GLY A 448 -7.04 1.10 -0.52
N ARG A 449 -6.45 2.02 -1.32
CA ARG A 449 -6.44 2.01 -2.80
C ARG A 449 -5.60 0.86 -3.41
N TYR A 450 -5.50 -0.26 -2.72
CA TYR A 450 -4.66 -1.40 -3.08
C TYR A 450 -5.02 -2.06 -4.41
N PRO A 451 -6.29 -2.16 -4.85
CA PRO A 451 -6.60 -2.65 -6.19
C PRO A 451 -5.99 -1.78 -7.30
N GLN A 452 -6.04 -0.45 -7.13
CA GLN A 452 -5.38 0.46 -8.07
C GLN A 452 -3.86 0.26 -8.06
N LEU A 453 -3.25 0.11 -6.87
CA LEU A 453 -1.83 -0.19 -6.74
C LEU A 453 -1.45 -1.52 -7.41
N ALA A 454 -2.27 -2.56 -7.26
CA ALA A 454 -2.07 -3.85 -7.93
C ALA A 454 -2.05 -3.68 -9.46
N GLY A 455 -2.99 -2.90 -10.01
CA GLY A 455 -2.99 -2.54 -11.42
C GLY A 455 -1.74 -1.78 -11.85
N GLN A 456 -1.26 -0.85 -11.01
CA GLN A 456 -0.04 -0.07 -11.27
C GLN A 456 1.25 -0.87 -11.12
N VAL A 457 1.23 -2.01 -10.42
CA VAL A 457 2.35 -2.97 -10.38
C VAL A 457 2.33 -3.86 -11.63
N LEU A 458 1.15 -4.29 -12.10
CA LEU A 458 1.01 -5.10 -13.31
C LEU A 458 1.32 -4.32 -14.59
N LEU A 459 0.92 -3.05 -14.67
CA LEU A 459 1.04 -2.23 -15.86
C LEU A 459 2.50 -2.09 -16.38
N PRO A 460 3.51 -1.81 -15.55
CA PRO A 460 4.92 -1.80 -15.98
C PRO A 460 5.40 -3.12 -16.58
N ALA A 461 4.99 -4.26 -16.03
CA ALA A 461 5.32 -5.57 -16.58
C ALA A 461 4.69 -5.76 -17.97
N LEU A 462 3.42 -5.36 -18.12
CA LEU A 462 2.71 -5.36 -19.41
C LEU A 462 3.38 -4.43 -20.43
N MET A 463 3.79 -3.22 -20.03
CA MET A 463 4.49 -2.26 -20.89
C MET A 463 5.81 -2.85 -21.44
N VAL A 464 6.60 -3.49 -20.58
CA VAL A 464 7.86 -4.14 -20.98
C VAL A 464 7.62 -5.37 -21.85
N ALA A 465 6.64 -6.22 -21.51
CA ALA A 465 6.28 -7.38 -22.33
C ALA A 465 5.84 -6.95 -23.74
N THR A 466 5.04 -5.89 -23.84
CA THR A 466 4.57 -5.31 -25.11
C THR A 466 5.72 -4.71 -25.92
N TRP A 467 6.63 -3.99 -25.25
CA TRP A 467 7.84 -3.46 -25.86
C TRP A 467 8.68 -4.55 -26.53
N CYS A 468 8.87 -5.68 -25.82
CA CYS A 468 9.58 -6.84 -26.34
C CYS A 468 8.80 -7.55 -27.45
N PHE A 469 7.48 -7.74 -27.27
CA PHE A 469 6.60 -8.40 -28.23
C PHE A 469 6.63 -7.75 -29.62
N LEU A 470 6.55 -6.42 -29.69
CA LEU A 470 6.59 -5.70 -30.97
C LEU A 470 7.98 -5.75 -31.63
N ARG A 471 9.06 -5.87 -30.85
CA ARG A 471 10.44 -5.91 -31.37
C ARG A 471 10.97 -7.32 -31.59
N ALA A 472 10.29 -8.34 -31.10
CA ALA A 472 10.68 -9.73 -31.25
C ALA A 472 10.71 -10.14 -32.74
N GLN A 473 11.83 -10.75 -33.14
CA GLN A 473 12.04 -11.38 -34.46
C GLN A 473 11.88 -12.90 -34.41
N ARG A 474 12.10 -13.50 -33.23
CA ARG A 474 11.94 -14.93 -32.98
C ARG A 474 11.00 -15.12 -31.80
N ARG A 475 10.29 -16.26 -31.76
CA ARG A 475 9.40 -16.62 -30.64
C ARG A 475 8.37 -15.52 -30.30
N VAL A 476 7.89 -14.82 -31.32
CA VAL A 476 6.93 -13.72 -31.20
C VAL A 476 5.66 -14.14 -30.46
N TRP A 477 5.19 -15.36 -30.72
CA TRP A 477 4.01 -15.93 -30.08
C TRP A 477 4.16 -16.09 -28.56
N LEU A 478 5.38 -16.30 -28.03
CA LEU A 478 5.62 -16.41 -26.59
C LEU A 478 5.48 -15.06 -25.88
N TRP A 479 6.08 -14.02 -26.47
CA TRP A 479 5.88 -12.64 -26.00
C TRP A 479 4.42 -12.18 -26.18
N GLY A 480 3.75 -12.65 -27.22
CA GLY A 480 2.32 -12.45 -27.42
C GLY A 480 1.49 -13.08 -26.31
N ALA A 481 1.76 -14.35 -25.97
CA ALA A 481 1.07 -15.07 -24.89
C ALA A 481 1.27 -14.39 -23.52
N LEU A 482 2.49 -13.94 -23.20
CA LEU A 482 2.74 -13.18 -21.96
C LEU A 482 2.00 -11.83 -21.97
N THR A 483 2.04 -11.10 -23.07
CA THR A 483 1.30 -9.83 -23.23
C THR A 483 -0.21 -10.03 -23.05
N THR A 484 -0.77 -11.09 -23.65
CA THR A 484 -2.18 -11.49 -23.49
C THR A 484 -2.52 -11.81 -22.03
N LEU A 485 -1.69 -12.62 -21.37
CA LEU A 485 -1.87 -12.99 -19.96
C LEU A 485 -1.87 -11.75 -19.05
N LEU A 486 -0.87 -10.87 -19.21
CA LEU A 486 -0.73 -9.66 -18.41
C LEU A 486 -1.86 -8.67 -18.67
N ALA A 487 -2.32 -8.52 -19.92
CA ALA A 487 -3.45 -7.65 -20.26
C ALA A 487 -4.78 -8.16 -19.65
N ALA A 488 -5.03 -9.47 -19.73
CA ALA A 488 -6.18 -10.09 -19.10
C ALA A 488 -6.14 -9.97 -17.56
N GLY A 489 -4.97 -10.22 -16.96
CA GLY A 489 -4.76 -10.04 -15.52
C GLY A 489 -4.96 -8.59 -15.07
N LEU A 490 -4.47 -7.60 -15.83
CA LEU A 490 -4.66 -6.19 -15.55
C LEU A 490 -6.15 -5.80 -15.58
N PHE A 491 -6.91 -6.28 -16.58
CA PHE A 491 -8.35 -6.07 -16.67
C PHE A 491 -9.09 -6.58 -15.43
N LEU A 492 -8.79 -7.81 -14.99
CA LEU A 492 -9.41 -8.40 -13.80
C LEU A 492 -8.96 -7.73 -12.50
N THR A 493 -7.83 -7.03 -12.51
CA THR A 493 -7.26 -6.37 -11.33
C THR A 493 -7.79 -4.97 -11.13
N HIS A 494 -7.91 -4.15 -12.19
CA HIS A 494 -8.46 -2.81 -12.04
C HIS A 494 -8.95 -2.20 -13.37
N TYR A 495 -10.26 -2.02 -13.50
CA TYR A 495 -10.87 -1.52 -14.74
C TYR A 495 -10.35 -0.15 -15.20
N ARG A 496 -10.09 0.79 -14.28
CA ARG A 496 -9.56 2.12 -14.67
C ARG A 496 -8.08 2.12 -15.03
N VAL A 497 -7.27 1.22 -14.45
CA VAL A 497 -5.82 1.21 -14.75
C VAL A 497 -5.55 0.53 -16.08
N VAL A 498 -6.42 -0.41 -16.51
CA VAL A 498 -6.34 -0.97 -17.86
C VAL A 498 -6.42 0.11 -18.95
N LEU A 499 -7.15 1.20 -18.68
CA LEU A 499 -7.27 2.34 -19.60
C LEU A 499 -5.95 3.12 -19.75
N PHE A 500 -5.00 2.98 -18.81
CA PHE A 500 -3.69 3.62 -18.97
C PHE A 500 -2.81 2.92 -20.01
N TYR A 501 -3.17 1.71 -20.44
CA TYR A 501 -2.37 0.90 -21.34
C TYR A 501 -2.50 1.29 -22.82
N PRO A 502 -3.70 1.54 -23.40
CA PRO A 502 -3.83 2.02 -24.79
C PRO A 502 -3.01 3.28 -25.11
N PRO A 503 -2.97 4.34 -24.27
CA PRO A 503 -2.08 5.49 -24.49
C PRO A 503 -0.59 5.11 -24.63
N PHE A 504 -0.13 4.11 -23.86
CA PHE A 504 1.24 3.62 -23.98
C PHE A 504 1.48 2.92 -25.32
N ILE A 505 0.51 2.11 -25.77
CA ILE A 505 0.57 1.47 -27.10
C ILE A 505 0.64 2.55 -28.18
N VAL A 506 -0.20 3.58 -28.12
CA VAL A 506 -0.20 4.70 -29.08
C VAL A 506 1.16 5.40 -29.12
N ALA A 507 1.71 5.76 -27.95
CA ALA A 507 3.04 6.37 -27.85
C ALA A 507 4.13 5.46 -28.46
N LEU A 508 4.08 4.16 -28.17
CA LEU A 508 5.04 3.17 -28.64
C LEU A 508 4.97 2.98 -30.16
N LEU A 509 3.76 2.83 -30.71
CA LEU A 509 3.52 2.67 -32.15
C LEU A 509 3.94 3.91 -32.92
N PHE A 510 3.58 5.10 -32.44
CA PHE A 510 3.97 6.36 -33.07
C PHE A 510 5.49 6.45 -33.25
N ILE A 511 6.26 6.21 -32.18
CA ILE A 511 7.73 6.25 -32.21
C ILE A 511 8.29 5.19 -33.16
N ARG A 512 7.76 3.97 -33.10
CA ARG A 512 8.23 2.85 -33.90
C ARG A 512 7.93 3.03 -35.39
N TRP A 513 6.74 3.50 -35.74
CA TRP A 513 6.34 3.74 -37.12
C TRP A 513 7.08 4.92 -37.73
N TYR A 514 7.24 6.01 -36.96
CA TYR A 514 8.06 7.15 -37.37
C TYR A 514 9.48 6.71 -37.77
N GLN A 515 10.11 5.85 -36.98
CA GLN A 515 11.46 5.34 -37.27
C GLN A 515 11.52 4.33 -38.40
N ALA A 516 10.46 3.52 -38.55
CA ALA A 516 10.33 2.63 -39.70
C ALA A 516 10.05 3.38 -41.00
N GLY A 517 9.87 4.72 -40.97
CA GLY A 517 9.46 5.51 -42.12
C GLY A 517 8.04 5.14 -42.59
N TRP A 518 7.16 4.79 -41.66
CA TRP A 518 5.76 4.41 -41.91
C TRP A 518 5.58 3.24 -42.88
N LYS A 519 6.57 2.35 -42.98
CA LYS A 519 6.52 1.15 -43.83
C LYS A 519 5.29 0.29 -43.54
N ARG A 520 4.52 -0.02 -44.59
CA ARG A 520 3.28 -0.84 -44.53
C ARG A 520 3.45 -2.17 -43.84
N SER A 521 4.54 -2.88 -44.12
CA SER A 521 4.82 -4.17 -43.49
C SER A 521 4.98 -4.08 -41.96
N VAL A 522 5.48 -2.96 -41.45
CA VAL A 522 5.70 -2.76 -40.00
C VAL A 522 4.40 -2.42 -39.30
N TRP A 523 3.65 -1.40 -39.77
CA TRP A 523 2.43 -1.00 -39.08
C TRP A 523 1.30 -2.03 -39.20
N LEU A 524 1.18 -2.72 -40.34
CA LEU A 524 0.24 -3.83 -40.48
C LEU A 524 0.63 -5.01 -39.59
N GLY A 525 1.91 -5.36 -39.54
CA GLY A 525 2.42 -6.44 -38.70
C GLY A 525 2.22 -6.16 -37.21
N ASP A 526 2.52 -4.95 -36.75
CA ASP A 526 2.27 -4.51 -35.37
C ASP A 526 0.76 -4.52 -35.06
N GLY A 527 -0.08 -4.06 -36.00
CA GLY A 527 -1.54 -4.08 -35.87
C GLY A 527 -2.11 -5.49 -35.70
N VAL A 528 -1.71 -6.45 -36.55
CA VAL A 528 -2.13 -7.87 -36.44
C VAL A 528 -1.67 -8.48 -35.12
N ARG A 529 -0.41 -8.23 -34.71
CA ARG A 529 0.14 -8.72 -33.44
C ARG A 529 -0.68 -8.24 -32.24
N LEU A 530 -0.99 -6.94 -32.20
CA LEU A 530 -1.77 -6.35 -31.12
C LEU A 530 -3.23 -6.81 -31.14
N ALA A 531 -3.85 -6.92 -32.33
CA ALA A 531 -5.20 -7.44 -32.47
C ALA A 531 -5.30 -8.89 -31.96
N ALA A 532 -4.33 -9.74 -32.29
CA ALA A 532 -4.27 -11.11 -31.80
C ALA A 532 -4.10 -11.17 -30.27
N ALA A 533 -3.21 -10.35 -29.71
CA ALA A 533 -3.01 -10.30 -28.27
C ALA A 533 -4.26 -9.80 -27.52
N ALA A 534 -4.94 -8.79 -28.07
CA ALA A 534 -6.19 -8.25 -27.55
C ALA A 534 -7.33 -9.28 -27.63
N ALA A 535 -7.48 -9.97 -28.77
CA ALA A 535 -8.47 -11.04 -28.93
C ALA A 535 -8.23 -12.18 -27.91
N GLY A 536 -6.97 -12.57 -27.71
CA GLY A 536 -6.61 -13.54 -26.67
C GLY A 536 -6.95 -13.05 -25.26
N ALA A 537 -6.69 -11.78 -24.95
CA ALA A 537 -6.99 -11.22 -23.64
C ALA A 537 -8.51 -11.17 -23.40
N LEU A 538 -9.28 -10.72 -24.41
CA LEU A 538 -10.74 -10.71 -24.40
C LEU A 538 -11.33 -12.12 -24.22
N ALA A 539 -10.76 -13.13 -24.89
CA ALA A 539 -11.17 -14.51 -24.72
C ALA A 539 -10.98 -14.98 -23.27
N LEU A 540 -9.83 -14.70 -22.65
CA LEU A 540 -9.54 -15.06 -21.27
C LEU A 540 -10.46 -14.38 -20.24
N VAL A 541 -10.86 -13.13 -20.49
CA VAL A 541 -11.74 -12.38 -19.58
C VAL A 541 -13.22 -12.44 -19.96
N SER A 542 -13.58 -13.18 -21.02
CA SER A 542 -14.96 -13.29 -21.51
C SER A 542 -15.98 -13.71 -20.44
N PRO A 543 -15.70 -14.64 -19.50
CA PRO A 543 -16.67 -14.97 -18.46
C PRO A 543 -16.97 -13.76 -17.56
N ARG A 544 -15.96 -12.92 -17.30
CA ARG A 544 -16.14 -11.69 -16.52
C ARG A 544 -16.92 -10.64 -17.32
N LEU A 545 -16.62 -10.47 -18.61
CA LEU A 545 -17.34 -9.53 -19.48
C LEU A 545 -18.84 -9.83 -19.56
N LEU A 546 -19.21 -11.11 -19.64
CA LEU A 546 -20.62 -11.52 -19.61
C LEU A 546 -21.29 -11.11 -18.30
N SER A 547 -20.64 -11.33 -17.15
CA SER A 547 -21.19 -10.90 -15.85
C SER A 547 -21.27 -9.37 -15.69
N LEU A 548 -20.43 -8.61 -16.38
CA LEU A 548 -20.45 -7.15 -16.37
C LEU A 548 -21.51 -6.56 -17.28
N TRP A 549 -21.85 -7.26 -18.38
CA TRP A 549 -22.87 -6.82 -19.33
C TRP A 549 -24.23 -6.60 -18.66
N GLU A 550 -24.55 -7.43 -17.65
CA GLU A 550 -25.77 -7.36 -16.87
C GLU A 550 -25.66 -6.45 -15.62
N SER A 551 -24.51 -5.81 -15.41
CA SER A 551 -24.23 -5.06 -14.18
C SER A 551 -24.63 -3.58 -14.24
N VAL A 552 -25.10 -3.06 -13.11
CA VAL A 552 -25.38 -1.63 -12.90
C VAL A 552 -24.11 -0.79 -13.07
N LEU A 553 -22.94 -1.35 -12.72
CA LEU A 553 -21.65 -0.69 -12.91
C LEU A 553 -21.39 -0.33 -14.38
N LEU A 554 -21.67 -1.23 -15.33
CA LEU A 554 -21.45 -0.94 -16.75
C LEU A 554 -22.39 0.16 -17.23
N SER A 555 -23.68 0.09 -16.89
CA SER A 555 -24.65 1.13 -17.26
C SER A 555 -24.26 2.50 -16.69
N ASN A 556 -23.84 2.57 -15.42
CA ASN A 556 -23.40 3.80 -14.79
C ASN A 556 -22.17 4.40 -15.49
N ASN A 557 -21.19 3.57 -15.87
CA ASN A 557 -20.00 4.06 -16.59
C ASN A 557 -20.31 4.51 -18.02
N LEU A 558 -21.23 3.84 -18.73
CA LEU A 558 -21.67 4.28 -20.06
C LEU A 558 -22.41 5.63 -19.99
N GLN A 559 -23.26 5.81 -18.99
CA GLN A 559 -23.91 7.11 -18.73
C GLN A 559 -22.88 8.20 -18.42
N LEU A 560 -21.90 7.92 -17.57
CA LEU A 560 -20.78 8.84 -17.29
C LEU A 560 -19.96 9.16 -18.54
N ALA A 561 -19.70 8.19 -19.42
CA ALA A 561 -18.95 8.42 -20.65
C ALA A 561 -19.65 9.44 -21.57
N VAL A 562 -20.98 9.38 -21.65
CA VAL A 562 -21.80 10.25 -22.50
C VAL A 562 -22.06 11.61 -21.84
N GLN A 563 -22.40 11.62 -20.55
CA GLN A 563 -22.95 12.78 -19.85
C GLN A 563 -22.00 13.40 -18.80
N GLY A 564 -20.86 12.78 -18.53
CA GLY A 564 -19.96 13.22 -17.47
C GLY A 564 -19.39 14.62 -17.70
N GLY A 565 -19.20 15.03 -18.96
CA GLY A 565 -18.74 16.38 -19.31
C GLY A 565 -19.75 17.49 -19.00
N SER A 566 -21.05 17.17 -18.97
CA SER A 566 -22.13 18.08 -18.57
C SER A 566 -22.40 18.10 -17.06
N ASN A 567 -21.85 17.14 -16.30
CA ASN A 567 -22.06 17.06 -14.87
C ASN A 567 -21.10 18.00 -14.11
N ALA A 568 -21.65 19.00 -13.42
CA ALA A 568 -20.89 19.99 -12.67
C ALA A 568 -19.99 19.34 -11.60
N TYR A 569 -20.49 18.34 -10.86
CA TYR A 569 -19.70 17.63 -9.85
C TYR A 569 -18.51 16.89 -10.46
N ILE A 570 -18.70 16.22 -11.61
CA ILE A 570 -17.60 15.56 -12.31
C ILE A 570 -16.55 16.58 -12.75
N ARG A 571 -16.97 17.72 -13.29
CA ARG A 571 -16.06 18.77 -13.77
C ARG A 571 -15.32 19.48 -12.64
N GLU A 572 -16.01 19.79 -11.55
CA GLU A 572 -15.53 20.67 -10.47
C GLU A 572 -14.89 19.91 -9.31
N VAL A 573 -15.17 18.61 -9.17
CA VAL A 573 -14.61 17.78 -8.09
C VAL A 573 -13.75 16.64 -8.64
N TYR A 574 -14.27 15.82 -9.57
CA TYR A 574 -13.54 14.63 -10.03
C TYR A 574 -12.41 14.96 -11.02
N ASN A 575 -12.67 15.92 -11.90
CA ASN A 575 -11.72 16.42 -12.90
C ASN A 575 -11.15 17.80 -12.51
N ALA A 576 -11.32 18.22 -11.26
CA ALA A 576 -10.51 19.31 -10.72
C ALA A 576 -9.03 18.98 -10.93
N LEU A 577 -8.23 19.98 -11.30
CA LEU A 577 -6.78 19.85 -11.34
C LEU A 577 -6.26 20.21 -9.95
N PRO A 578 -5.99 19.22 -9.07
CA PRO A 578 -5.37 19.52 -7.79
C PRO A 578 -3.97 20.08 -8.03
N ASN A 579 -3.41 20.71 -7.00
CA ASN A 579 -2.00 21.07 -7.02
C ASN A 579 -1.14 19.80 -7.26
N PRO A 580 -0.47 19.66 -8.42
CA PRO A 580 0.28 18.45 -8.75
C PRO A 580 1.42 18.17 -7.77
N PHE A 581 1.90 19.22 -7.09
CA PHE A 581 2.98 19.12 -6.10
C PHE A 581 2.55 18.47 -4.77
N GLY A 582 1.24 18.30 -4.54
CA GLY A 582 0.72 17.43 -3.49
C GLY A 582 0.92 15.93 -3.76
N PHE A 583 1.23 15.55 -5.01
CA PHE A 583 1.42 14.16 -5.42
C PHE A 583 2.85 13.83 -5.80
N VAL A 584 3.51 14.71 -6.53
CA VAL A 584 4.89 14.53 -6.98
C VAL A 584 5.70 15.76 -6.58
N PRO A 585 6.84 15.61 -5.86
CA PRO A 585 7.62 16.76 -5.43
C PRO A 585 8.08 17.63 -6.62
N PRO A 586 8.12 18.97 -6.50
CA PRO A 586 8.51 19.87 -7.60
C PRO A 586 9.86 19.53 -8.23
N LEU A 587 10.84 19.15 -7.40
CA LEU A 587 12.16 18.73 -7.87
C LEU A 587 12.09 17.49 -8.78
N VAL A 588 11.22 16.52 -8.46
CA VAL A 588 11.05 15.30 -9.27
C VAL A 588 10.40 15.65 -10.62
N VAL A 589 9.44 16.59 -10.62
CA VAL A 589 8.83 17.10 -11.87
C VAL A 589 9.88 17.80 -12.74
N ALA A 590 10.70 18.67 -12.16
CA ALA A 590 11.77 19.37 -12.90
C ALA A 590 12.80 18.39 -13.49
N LEU A 591 13.25 17.41 -12.69
CA LEU A 591 14.16 16.36 -13.15
C LEU A 591 13.53 15.48 -14.23
N ALA A 592 12.22 15.20 -14.16
CA ALA A 592 11.52 14.47 -15.20
C ALA A 592 11.46 15.24 -16.53
N GLY A 593 11.27 16.57 -16.47
CA GLY A 593 11.39 17.44 -17.64
C GLY A 593 12.77 17.38 -18.29
N LEU A 594 13.83 17.46 -17.48
CA LEU A 594 15.21 17.25 -17.96
C LEU A 594 15.42 15.85 -18.54
N GLY A 595 14.86 14.82 -17.89
CA GLY A 595 14.92 13.44 -18.35
C GLY A 595 14.25 13.24 -19.71
N LEU A 596 13.11 13.87 -19.92
CA LEU A 596 12.42 13.85 -21.22
C LEU A 596 13.24 14.59 -22.29
N ALA A 597 13.79 15.76 -21.96
CA ALA A 597 14.62 16.54 -22.88
C ALA A 597 15.89 15.77 -23.28
N PHE A 598 16.62 15.21 -22.32
CA PHE A 598 17.79 14.36 -22.58
C PHE A 598 17.41 13.08 -23.30
N GLY A 599 16.28 12.47 -22.97
CA GLY A 599 15.78 11.27 -23.64
C GLY A 599 15.49 11.53 -25.11
N ALA A 600 14.86 12.65 -25.43
CA ALA A 600 14.63 13.10 -26.80
C ALA A 600 15.95 13.40 -27.53
N TRP A 601 16.86 14.17 -26.90
CA TRP A 601 18.17 14.52 -27.47
C TRP A 601 19.03 13.28 -27.77
N GLN A 602 19.06 12.31 -26.85
CA GLN A 602 19.79 11.05 -27.01
C GLN A 602 19.03 9.99 -27.82
N ARG A 603 17.84 10.33 -28.33
CA ARG A 603 16.95 9.41 -29.07
C ARG A 603 16.64 8.11 -28.29
N ARG A 604 16.54 8.21 -26.96
CA ARG A 604 16.13 7.12 -26.06
C ARG A 604 14.62 6.90 -26.16
N GLN A 605 14.25 6.06 -27.10
CA GLN A 605 12.86 5.74 -27.45
C GLN A 605 11.98 5.38 -26.25
N GLY A 606 12.47 4.56 -25.33
CA GLY A 606 11.69 4.15 -24.16
C GLY A 606 11.34 5.32 -23.25
N ILE A 607 12.32 6.19 -22.97
CA ILE A 607 12.12 7.41 -22.17
C ILE A 607 11.16 8.37 -22.85
N PHE A 608 11.33 8.58 -24.16
CA PHE A 608 10.40 9.42 -24.92
C PHE A 608 8.98 8.84 -24.94
N ALA A 609 8.84 7.52 -25.11
CA ALA A 609 7.55 6.83 -25.04
C ALA A 609 6.86 7.00 -23.69
N VAL A 610 7.60 6.92 -22.57
CA VAL A 610 7.08 7.17 -21.22
C VAL A 610 6.61 8.62 -21.05
N GLY A 611 7.34 9.60 -21.60
CA GLY A 611 6.93 11.00 -21.56
C GLY A 611 5.65 11.26 -22.35
N VAL A 612 5.58 10.79 -23.59
CA VAL A 612 4.37 10.91 -24.43
C VAL A 612 3.20 10.16 -23.80
N TRP A 613 3.44 8.96 -23.25
CA TRP A 613 2.44 8.18 -22.52
C TRP A 613 1.83 8.97 -21.37
N GLY A 614 2.64 9.63 -20.53
CA GLY A 614 2.14 10.45 -19.43
C GLY A 614 1.23 11.59 -19.89
N VAL A 615 1.58 12.26 -20.99
CA VAL A 615 0.73 13.30 -21.60
C VAL A 615 -0.58 12.71 -22.14
N LEU A 616 -0.52 11.58 -22.83
CA LEU A 616 -1.72 10.95 -23.39
C LEU A 616 -2.67 10.43 -22.30
N VAL A 617 -2.16 9.87 -21.20
CA VAL A 617 -2.99 9.48 -20.04
C VAL A 617 -3.65 10.70 -19.40
N PHE A 618 -2.94 11.83 -19.30
CA PHE A 618 -3.52 13.07 -18.81
C PHE A 618 -4.66 13.58 -19.71
N LEU A 619 -4.46 13.54 -21.03
CA LEU A 619 -5.49 13.91 -22.01
C LEU A 619 -6.68 12.95 -22.00
N GLU A 620 -6.45 11.65 -21.80
CA GLU A 620 -7.51 10.65 -21.68
C GLU A 620 -8.37 10.85 -20.43
N ALA A 621 -7.79 11.28 -19.30
CA ALA A 621 -8.55 11.66 -18.11
C ALA A 621 -9.27 13.01 -18.27
N ASN A 622 -8.82 13.84 -19.23
CA ASN A 622 -9.36 15.17 -19.49
C ASN A 622 -9.77 15.35 -20.96
N PRO A 623 -10.64 14.48 -21.52
CA PRO A 623 -11.01 14.53 -22.94
C PRO A 623 -11.72 15.84 -23.30
N GLN A 624 -12.33 16.51 -22.31
CA GLN A 624 -12.95 17.82 -22.46
C GLN A 624 -11.97 18.91 -22.94
N LEU A 625 -10.66 18.78 -22.67
CA LEU A 625 -9.63 19.70 -23.18
C LEU A 625 -9.51 19.65 -24.71
N LEU A 626 -9.88 18.51 -25.30
CA LEU A 626 -9.93 18.28 -26.75
C LEU A 626 -11.37 18.30 -27.30
N ARG A 627 -12.36 18.68 -26.47
CA ARG A 627 -13.80 18.63 -26.80
C ARG A 627 -14.29 17.22 -27.17
N LEU A 628 -13.68 16.19 -26.57
CA LEU A 628 -14.08 14.78 -26.72
C LEU A 628 -14.96 14.32 -25.54
N PRO A 629 -15.86 13.33 -25.74
CA PRO A 629 -16.63 12.72 -24.66
C PRO A 629 -15.74 11.82 -23.77
N GLY A 630 -16.28 11.35 -22.65
CA GLY A 630 -15.60 10.42 -21.73
C GLY A 630 -15.14 11.01 -20.39
N ALA A 631 -15.42 12.28 -20.12
CA ALA A 631 -15.06 12.91 -18.84
C ALA A 631 -15.68 12.16 -17.65
N GLY A 632 -14.88 11.88 -16.62
CA GLY A 632 -15.32 11.13 -15.42
C GLY A 632 -15.10 9.62 -15.47
N LEU A 633 -14.79 9.01 -16.63
CA LEU A 633 -14.38 7.59 -16.72
C LEU A 633 -13.07 7.34 -15.98
N ILE A 634 -12.10 8.22 -16.20
CA ILE A 634 -10.86 8.34 -15.44
C ILE A 634 -10.89 9.70 -14.77
N VAL A 635 -10.73 9.72 -13.45
CA VAL A 635 -10.72 10.95 -12.67
C VAL A 635 -9.29 11.42 -12.45
N ASN A 636 -9.09 12.72 -12.29
CA ASN A 636 -7.75 13.30 -12.12
C ASN A 636 -7.02 12.71 -10.91
N PHE A 637 -7.75 12.48 -9.82
CA PHE A 637 -7.21 11.78 -8.65
C PHE A 637 -6.52 10.45 -9.02
N THR A 638 -7.13 9.62 -9.87
CA THR A 638 -6.60 8.32 -10.29
C THR A 638 -5.28 8.45 -11.04
N ILE A 639 -5.13 9.45 -11.93
CA ILE A 639 -3.87 9.67 -12.65
C ILE A 639 -2.78 10.23 -11.73
N PHE A 640 -3.12 11.15 -10.82
CA PHE A 640 -2.13 11.82 -9.97
C PHE A 640 -1.48 10.85 -8.97
N ILE A 641 -2.27 9.93 -8.39
CA ILE A 641 -1.74 8.91 -7.46
C ILE A 641 -0.95 7.80 -8.18
N GLY A 642 -1.00 7.74 -9.52
CA GLY A 642 -0.16 6.87 -10.37
C GLY A 642 0.98 7.60 -11.09
N ALA A 643 1.04 8.93 -10.98
CA ALA A 643 1.97 9.77 -11.74
C ALA A 643 3.45 9.48 -11.40
N TYR A 644 3.73 8.91 -10.22
CA TYR A 644 5.07 8.48 -9.82
C TYR A 644 5.72 7.57 -10.88
N MET A 645 4.95 6.72 -11.58
CA MET A 645 5.48 5.81 -12.61
C MET A 645 6.15 6.58 -13.76
N VAL A 646 5.54 7.68 -14.20
CA VAL A 646 6.07 8.55 -15.26
C VAL A 646 7.22 9.39 -14.71
N PHE A 647 6.94 10.17 -13.67
CA PHE A 647 7.89 11.17 -13.17
C PHE A 647 9.15 10.55 -12.57
N SER A 648 9.04 9.47 -11.77
CA SER A 648 10.23 8.80 -11.23
C SER A 648 11.07 8.10 -12.30
N THR A 649 10.44 7.55 -13.35
CA THR A 649 11.19 6.92 -14.47
C THR A 649 11.99 7.98 -15.24
N LEU A 650 11.36 9.09 -15.61
CA LEU A 650 12.01 10.18 -16.34
C LEU A 650 13.10 10.86 -15.49
N ALA A 651 12.80 11.19 -14.23
CA ALA A 651 13.75 11.80 -13.31
C ALA A 651 14.91 10.85 -12.98
N GLY A 652 14.63 9.56 -12.80
CA GLY A 652 15.64 8.53 -12.58
C GLY A 652 16.62 8.41 -13.75
N PHE A 653 16.11 8.51 -14.98
CA PHE A 653 16.95 8.62 -16.18
C PHE A 653 17.85 9.86 -16.14
N ALA A 654 17.30 11.04 -15.85
CA ALA A 654 18.08 12.29 -15.76
C ALA A 654 19.23 12.21 -14.73
N LEU A 655 18.96 11.65 -13.54
CA LEU A 655 19.95 11.48 -12.48
C LEU A 655 21.03 10.44 -12.84
N ALA A 656 20.69 9.45 -13.67
CA ALA A 656 21.64 8.45 -14.10
C ALA A 656 22.64 8.96 -15.16
N GLU A 657 22.32 10.03 -15.88
CA GLU A 657 23.17 10.57 -16.94
C GLU A 657 24.55 11.05 -16.44
N PRO A 658 24.64 11.90 -15.39
CA PRO A 658 25.93 12.27 -14.80
C PRO A 658 26.71 11.06 -14.26
N VAL A 659 26.01 10.12 -13.62
CA VAL A 659 26.65 8.91 -13.07
C VAL A 659 27.22 8.05 -14.18
N ARG A 660 26.51 7.90 -15.30
CA ARG A 660 26.96 7.15 -16.47
C ARG A 660 28.17 7.84 -17.11
N ALA A 661 28.15 9.16 -17.23
CA ALA A 661 29.29 9.93 -17.74
C ALA A 661 30.54 9.75 -16.85
N LEU A 662 30.37 9.82 -15.53
CA LEU A 662 31.46 9.67 -14.55
C LEU A 662 32.03 8.24 -14.52
N THR A 663 31.16 7.25 -14.43
CA THR A 663 31.54 5.84 -14.27
C THR A 663 32.04 5.21 -15.56
N ARG A 664 31.76 5.81 -16.73
CA ARG A 664 32.33 5.38 -18.02
C ARG A 664 33.87 5.38 -18.00
N PHE A 665 34.47 6.40 -17.38
CA PHE A 665 35.94 6.54 -17.32
C PHE A 665 36.54 6.00 -16.03
N ARG A 666 35.79 6.08 -14.92
CA ARG A 666 36.24 5.61 -13.61
C ARG A 666 35.15 4.77 -12.92
N PRO A 667 35.00 3.49 -13.29
CA PRO A 667 33.93 2.63 -12.77
C PRO A 667 33.97 2.46 -11.24
N ALA A 668 35.15 2.55 -10.64
CA ALA A 668 35.32 2.50 -9.18
C ALA A 668 34.58 3.63 -8.43
N LEU A 669 34.35 4.79 -9.06
CA LEU A 669 33.60 5.89 -8.43
C LEU A 669 32.13 5.54 -8.18
N GLY A 670 31.57 4.57 -8.90
CA GLY A 670 30.21 4.09 -8.65
C GLY A 670 30.04 3.52 -7.24
N TRP A 671 31.09 2.94 -6.65
CA TRP A 671 31.05 2.43 -5.29
C TRP A 671 30.99 3.52 -4.22
N LEU A 672 31.50 4.73 -4.51
CA LEU A 672 31.36 5.88 -3.62
C LEU A 672 29.92 6.41 -3.58
N LEU A 673 29.13 6.14 -4.63
CA LEU A 673 27.72 6.53 -4.67
C LEU A 673 26.84 5.61 -3.82
N VAL A 674 27.24 4.37 -3.55
CA VAL A 674 26.47 3.43 -2.73
C VAL A 674 26.19 3.98 -1.33
N PRO A 675 27.19 4.40 -0.52
CA PRO A 675 26.92 4.99 0.78
C PRO A 675 26.16 6.33 0.69
N ALA A 676 26.39 7.14 -0.34
CA ALA A 676 25.66 8.40 -0.54
C ALA A 676 24.16 8.14 -0.79
N VAL A 677 23.83 7.18 -1.66
CA VAL A 677 22.46 6.73 -1.90
C VAL A 677 21.86 6.15 -0.64
N ALA A 678 22.62 5.37 0.14
CA ALA A 678 22.15 4.79 1.40
C ALA A 678 21.79 5.85 2.44
N VAL A 679 22.63 6.87 2.64
CA VAL A 679 22.36 7.98 3.57
C VAL A 679 21.09 8.73 3.17
N PHE A 680 20.96 9.05 1.88
CA PHE A 680 19.76 9.72 1.37
C PHE A 680 18.51 8.82 1.50
N ALA A 681 18.64 7.53 1.20
CA ALA A 681 17.59 6.53 1.34
C ALA A 681 17.13 6.37 2.79
N LEU A 682 18.03 6.42 3.78
CA LEU A 682 17.68 6.37 5.20
C LEU A 682 16.88 7.61 5.63
N GLY A 683 17.28 8.80 5.17
CA GLY A 683 16.50 10.02 5.39
C GLY A 683 15.10 9.94 4.81
N GLY A 684 14.97 9.39 3.60
CA GLY A 684 13.68 9.09 2.98
C GLY A 684 12.88 8.05 3.77
N ALA A 685 13.50 6.95 4.21
CA ALA A 685 12.85 5.89 4.97
C ALA A 685 12.28 6.41 6.29
N ALA A 686 13.03 7.24 7.02
CA ALA A 686 12.55 7.87 8.25
C ALA A 686 11.28 8.72 8.02
N ARG A 687 11.20 9.45 6.90
CA ARG A 687 9.99 10.20 6.53
C ARG A 687 8.85 9.26 6.14
N GLN A 688 9.12 8.21 5.37
CA GLN A 688 8.12 7.24 4.94
C GLN A 688 7.55 6.42 6.12
N MET A 689 8.33 6.21 7.18
CA MET A 689 7.84 5.57 8.41
C MET A 689 6.76 6.39 9.14
N GLN A 690 6.64 7.67 8.84
CA GLN A 690 5.65 8.60 9.40
C GLN A 690 4.48 8.86 8.43
N ILE A 691 4.34 8.06 7.36
CA ILE A 691 3.34 8.30 6.31
C ILE A 691 1.89 8.07 6.77
N LEU A 692 1.68 7.36 7.88
CA LEU A 692 0.33 7.10 8.38
C LEU A 692 -0.39 8.39 8.74
N ASN A 693 -1.63 8.50 8.29
CA ASN A 693 -2.55 9.57 8.66
C ASN A 693 -3.52 9.05 9.74
N PRO A 694 -3.41 9.51 11.00
CA PRO A 694 -4.31 9.09 12.07
C PRO A 694 -5.79 9.40 11.78
N ALA A 695 -6.06 10.48 11.03
CA ALA A 695 -7.40 10.88 10.63
C ALA A 695 -8.05 9.90 9.65
N ALA A 696 -7.31 8.93 9.11
CA ALA A 696 -7.83 7.89 8.23
C ALA A 696 -8.24 6.60 8.96
N ARG A 697 -8.05 6.52 10.27
CA ARG A 697 -8.27 5.29 11.05
C ARG A 697 -9.71 5.18 11.54
N LEU A 698 -10.55 4.43 10.82
CA LEU A 698 -11.93 4.15 11.25
C LEU A 698 -11.99 3.32 12.54
N VAL A 699 -11.14 2.29 12.66
CA VAL A 699 -11.13 1.34 13.79
C VAL A 699 -9.88 1.52 14.64
N THR A 700 -10.07 1.73 15.94
CA THR A 700 -9.02 1.86 16.94
C THR A 700 -9.00 0.66 17.92
N ARG A 701 -8.02 0.63 18.82
CA ARG A 701 -7.94 -0.40 19.88
C ARG A 701 -9.15 -0.37 20.84
N PRO A 702 -9.58 0.80 21.34
CA PRO A 702 -10.86 0.94 22.05
C PRO A 702 -12.06 0.34 21.31
N ASP A 703 -12.16 0.58 19.99
CA ASP A 703 -13.28 0.07 19.19
C ASP A 703 -13.26 -1.46 19.14
N LEU A 704 -12.09 -2.10 18.98
CA LEU A 704 -12.00 -3.57 18.97
C LEU A 704 -12.45 -4.21 20.29
N ARG A 705 -12.18 -3.57 21.44
CA ARG A 705 -12.70 -4.02 22.74
C ARG A 705 -14.22 -3.89 22.81
N ALA A 706 -14.76 -2.78 22.30
CA ALA A 706 -16.21 -2.58 22.22
C ALA A 706 -16.87 -3.61 21.28
N MET A 707 -16.26 -3.93 20.14
CA MET A 707 -16.76 -4.94 19.21
C MET A 707 -16.80 -6.33 19.85
N ALA A 708 -15.79 -6.71 20.63
CA ALA A 708 -15.79 -7.96 21.38
C ALA A 708 -16.91 -8.00 22.43
N TRP A 709 -17.16 -6.87 23.12
CA TRP A 709 -18.28 -6.75 24.05
C TRP A 709 -19.63 -6.87 23.34
N ILE A 710 -19.82 -6.16 22.21
CA ILE A 710 -21.04 -6.24 21.38
C ILE A 710 -21.27 -7.68 20.95
N ALA A 711 -20.22 -8.34 20.46
CA ALA A 711 -20.28 -9.72 20.00
C ALA A 711 -20.77 -10.71 21.07
N ALA A 712 -20.46 -10.43 22.34
CA ALA A 712 -20.80 -11.29 23.48
C ALA A 712 -22.11 -10.89 24.20
N ARG A 713 -22.58 -9.65 24.05
CA ARG A 713 -23.63 -9.07 24.92
C ARG A 713 -24.87 -8.58 24.19
N THR A 714 -24.89 -8.55 22.86
CA THR A 714 -26.09 -8.17 22.09
C THR A 714 -26.67 -9.35 21.30
N PRO A 715 -27.98 -9.35 21.01
CA PRO A 715 -28.61 -10.34 20.13
C PRO A 715 -27.91 -10.43 18.75
N PRO A 716 -27.92 -11.61 18.10
CA PRO A 716 -27.26 -11.80 16.80
C PRO A 716 -27.96 -11.04 15.66
N ASP A 717 -29.26 -10.79 15.79
CA ASP A 717 -30.11 -10.04 14.86
C ASP A 717 -30.19 -8.54 15.19
N ALA A 718 -29.47 -8.09 16.22
CA ALA A 718 -29.46 -6.69 16.63
C ALA A 718 -28.89 -5.78 15.53
N ARG A 719 -29.60 -4.67 15.25
CA ARG A 719 -29.21 -3.69 14.23
C ARG A 719 -28.78 -2.36 14.86
N PHE A 720 -27.68 -1.81 14.33
CA PHE A 720 -27.04 -0.61 14.89
C PHE A 720 -27.16 0.60 13.97
N LEU A 721 -27.56 1.74 14.54
CA LEU A 721 -27.31 3.06 13.97
C LEU A 721 -25.84 3.43 14.18
N VAL A 722 -25.15 3.80 13.09
CA VAL A 722 -23.72 4.14 13.11
C VAL A 722 -23.47 5.48 12.44
N ASN A 723 -22.43 6.19 12.86
CA ASN A 723 -22.04 7.44 12.22
C ASN A 723 -21.80 7.22 10.72
N SER A 724 -22.51 7.99 9.91
CA SER A 724 -22.51 7.89 8.45
C SER A 724 -22.51 9.27 7.82
N ARG A 725 -22.17 9.34 6.54
CA ARG A 725 -22.15 10.59 5.76
C ARG A 725 -22.55 10.37 4.31
N SER A 726 -22.94 11.47 3.67
CA SER A 726 -23.03 11.51 2.21
C SER A 726 -21.63 11.50 1.58
N ALA A 727 -21.41 10.56 0.66
CA ALA A 727 -20.16 10.36 -0.06
C ALA A 727 -20.30 10.69 -1.55
N TYR A 728 -19.19 11.05 -2.20
CA TYR A 728 -19.09 11.20 -3.65
C TYR A 728 -20.18 12.09 -4.28
N GLY A 729 -20.46 13.23 -3.65
CA GLY A 729 -21.45 14.20 -4.15
C GLY A 729 -22.90 13.71 -4.02
N GLY A 730 -23.20 12.88 -3.01
CA GLY A 730 -24.55 12.34 -2.80
C GLY A 730 -24.83 11.03 -3.52
N SER A 731 -23.81 10.38 -4.10
CA SER A 731 -23.96 9.12 -4.84
C SER A 731 -23.71 7.85 -4.02
N GLY A 732 -23.45 8.00 -2.70
CA GLY A 732 -23.47 6.88 -1.76
C GLY A 732 -23.51 7.36 -0.31
N ILE A 733 -23.79 6.44 0.61
CA ILE A 733 -23.66 6.65 2.06
C ILE A 733 -22.49 5.82 2.55
N ALA A 734 -21.61 6.42 3.34
CA ALA A 734 -20.42 5.79 3.90
C ALA A 734 -20.37 5.96 5.42
N GLY A 735 -19.93 4.93 6.14
CA GLY A 735 -19.66 5.06 7.56
C GLY A 735 -18.42 5.91 7.86
N THR A 736 -18.44 6.63 8.97
CA THR A 736 -17.38 7.56 9.39
C THR A 736 -16.69 7.18 10.70
N ASP A 737 -16.98 6.00 11.25
CA ASP A 737 -16.25 5.42 12.38
C ASP A 737 -16.24 3.88 12.35
N ALA A 738 -15.78 3.27 13.43
CA ALA A 738 -15.67 1.83 13.57
C ALA A 738 -17.02 1.10 13.52
N GLY A 739 -18.15 1.78 13.75
CA GLY A 739 -19.48 1.19 13.67
C GLY A 739 -19.77 0.60 12.29
N TRP A 740 -19.16 1.17 11.24
CA TRP A 740 -19.27 0.63 9.89
C TRP A 740 -18.74 -0.81 9.78
N TRP A 741 -17.77 -1.17 10.62
CA TRP A 741 -17.14 -2.49 10.65
C TRP A 741 -17.87 -3.54 11.51
N LEU A 742 -19.01 -3.19 12.13
CA LEU A 742 -19.82 -4.11 12.94
C LEU A 742 -20.15 -5.46 12.24
N PRO A 743 -20.54 -5.50 10.94
CA PRO A 743 -20.83 -6.75 10.27
C PRO A 743 -19.65 -7.71 10.23
N TYR A 744 -18.42 -7.19 10.12
CA TYR A 744 -17.21 -8.00 10.12
C TYR A 744 -16.71 -8.34 11.53
N LEU A 745 -16.62 -7.34 12.41
CA LEU A 745 -15.95 -7.47 13.71
C LEU A 745 -16.84 -8.08 14.79
N ALA A 746 -18.14 -7.85 14.70
CA ALA A 746 -19.11 -8.37 15.64
C ALA A 746 -20.16 -9.25 14.97
N GLY A 747 -20.30 -9.28 13.64
CA GLY A 747 -21.39 -10.03 13.01
C GLY A 747 -22.77 -9.43 13.26
N ARG A 748 -22.84 -8.10 13.44
CA ARG A 748 -24.09 -7.34 13.66
C ARG A 748 -24.34 -6.41 12.48
N GLU A 749 -25.59 -6.27 12.08
CA GLU A 749 -25.98 -5.36 10.99
C GLU A 749 -25.88 -3.90 11.41
N ASN A 750 -25.69 -3.02 10.43
CA ASN A 750 -25.71 -1.58 10.64
C ASN A 750 -26.47 -0.84 9.52
N THR A 751 -26.61 0.48 9.68
CA THR A 751 -27.31 1.35 8.72
C THR A 751 -26.51 1.68 7.46
N ALA A 752 -25.21 1.37 7.40
CA ALA A 752 -24.31 1.78 6.32
C ALA A 752 -23.76 0.57 5.53
N PRO A 753 -24.30 0.27 4.33
CA PRO A 753 -23.78 -0.83 3.51
C PRO A 753 -22.34 -0.58 3.01
N PRO A 754 -21.67 -1.60 2.46
CA PRO A 754 -20.41 -1.43 1.74
C PRO A 754 -20.54 -0.41 0.61
N LEU A 755 -19.56 0.48 0.47
CA LEU A 755 -19.61 1.68 -0.39
C LEU A 755 -19.91 1.42 -1.88
N ILE A 756 -19.75 0.18 -2.32
CA ILE A 756 -19.98 -0.27 -3.70
C ILE A 756 -21.47 -0.52 -4.01
N TYR A 757 -22.35 -0.48 -3.00
CA TYR A 757 -23.77 -0.81 -3.16
C TYR A 757 -24.54 -0.06 -4.27
N PRO A 758 -24.23 1.21 -4.61
CA PRO A 758 -24.94 1.89 -5.71
C PRO A 758 -24.56 1.34 -7.09
N SER A 759 -23.49 0.55 -7.17
CA SER A 759 -22.99 -0.06 -8.41
C SER A 759 -23.33 -1.55 -8.54
N GLU A 760 -23.96 -2.14 -7.51
CA GLU A 760 -24.38 -3.54 -7.52
C GLU A 760 -25.88 -3.67 -7.75
N LYS A 761 -26.32 -4.87 -8.13
CA LYS A 761 -27.72 -5.23 -8.24
C LYS A 761 -28.34 -5.25 -6.83
N PRO A 762 -29.31 -4.36 -6.55
CA PRO A 762 -29.92 -4.30 -5.24
C PRO A 762 -30.84 -5.51 -4.98
N PRO A 763 -31.15 -5.83 -3.72
CA PRO A 763 -32.12 -6.88 -3.39
C PRO A 763 -33.53 -6.58 -3.92
N TYR A 764 -33.89 -5.30 -4.03
CA TYR A 764 -35.15 -4.81 -4.55
C TYR A 764 -34.98 -3.39 -5.13
N PRO A 765 -35.89 -2.90 -6.01
CA PRO A 765 -35.66 -1.67 -6.79
C PRO A 765 -35.39 -0.39 -5.97
N ALA A 766 -36.03 -0.23 -4.81
CA ALA A 766 -35.92 0.97 -3.98
C ALA A 766 -34.75 0.95 -2.98
N TYR A 767 -34.01 -0.15 -2.83
CA TYR A 767 -33.01 -0.34 -1.76
C TYR A 767 -32.02 0.82 -1.62
N VAL A 768 -31.52 1.33 -2.74
CA VAL A 768 -30.57 2.46 -2.72
C VAL A 768 -31.23 3.72 -2.15
N GLN A 769 -32.50 3.98 -2.50
CA GLN A 769 -33.27 5.10 -1.95
C GLN A 769 -33.56 4.91 -0.46
N ASP A 770 -33.94 3.71 -0.03
CA ASP A 770 -34.20 3.41 1.38
C ASP A 770 -32.96 3.66 2.26
N VAL A 771 -31.76 3.35 1.75
CA VAL A 771 -30.50 3.67 2.45
C VAL A 771 -30.32 5.19 2.60
N TYR A 772 -30.62 5.98 1.56
CA TYR A 772 -30.59 7.43 1.64
C TYR A 772 -31.66 8.00 2.55
N GLU A 773 -32.87 7.46 2.53
CA GLU A 773 -33.98 7.88 3.39
C GLU A 773 -33.67 7.59 4.86
N THR A 774 -33.19 6.38 5.17
CA THR A 774 -32.69 6.01 6.50
C THR A 774 -31.63 7.00 6.98
N TYR A 775 -30.66 7.34 6.12
CA TYR A 775 -29.65 8.34 6.45
C TYR A 775 -30.25 9.73 6.71
N ARG A 776 -31.13 10.21 5.83
CA ARG A 776 -31.77 11.53 5.98
C ARG A 776 -32.62 11.64 7.24
N ASP A 777 -33.26 10.55 7.67
CA ASP A 777 -34.11 10.52 8.86
C ASP A 777 -33.36 10.82 10.16
N PHE A 778 -32.06 10.51 10.24
CA PHE A 778 -31.26 10.74 11.45
C PHE A 778 -30.36 11.98 11.38
N TRP A 779 -30.04 12.47 10.17
CA TRP A 779 -29.22 13.66 9.95
C TRP A 779 -30.01 14.93 9.59
N ALA A 780 -31.35 14.86 9.60
CA ALA A 780 -32.20 16.05 9.56
C ALA A 780 -32.06 16.89 10.85
N ALA A 781 -32.09 18.22 10.72
CA ALA A 781 -32.03 19.13 11.86
C ALA A 781 -33.27 19.02 12.77
N ASP A 782 -33.08 19.29 14.08
CA ASP A 782 -34.14 19.54 15.08
C ASP A 782 -35.15 18.40 15.34
N VAL A 783 -34.67 17.15 15.39
CA VAL A 783 -35.50 16.00 15.81
C VAL A 783 -35.48 15.88 17.34
N SER A 784 -36.64 15.79 18.01
CA SER A 784 -36.70 15.51 19.45
C SER A 784 -36.24 14.09 19.77
N ASP A 785 -35.79 13.81 21.00
CA ASP A 785 -35.32 12.47 21.35
C ASP A 785 -36.40 11.39 21.25
N ALA A 786 -37.64 11.73 21.61
CA ALA A 786 -38.79 10.83 21.45
C ALA A 786 -38.99 10.47 19.97
N GLU A 787 -38.93 11.47 19.09
CA GLU A 787 -39.06 11.25 17.64
C GLU A 787 -37.88 10.46 17.08
N PHE A 788 -36.66 10.72 17.56
CA PHE A 788 -35.48 9.96 17.15
C PHE A 788 -35.60 8.48 17.52
N ALA A 789 -36.07 8.19 18.75
CA ALA A 789 -36.34 6.83 19.20
C ALA A 789 -37.46 6.16 18.38
N ARG A 790 -38.52 6.90 18.02
CA ARG A 790 -39.58 6.39 17.12
C ARG A 790 -39.05 6.05 15.74
N ARG A 791 -38.22 6.91 15.14
CA ARG A 791 -37.57 6.65 13.83
C ARG A 791 -36.66 5.43 13.90
N MET A 792 -35.89 5.28 14.96
CA MET A 792 -35.11 4.06 15.18
C MET A 792 -36.00 2.82 15.22
N ALA A 793 -37.11 2.85 15.95
CA ALA A 793 -38.05 1.73 15.99
C ALA A 793 -38.66 1.42 14.62
N ALA A 794 -39.04 2.45 13.85
CA ALA A 794 -39.59 2.30 12.50
C ALA A 794 -38.61 1.65 11.51
N HIS A 795 -37.31 1.90 11.69
CA HIS A 795 -36.23 1.29 10.90
C HIS A 795 -35.69 -0.02 11.50
N GLY A 796 -36.29 -0.54 12.59
CA GLY A 796 -35.82 -1.75 13.26
C GLY A 796 -34.40 -1.61 13.83
N LEU A 797 -34.07 -0.45 14.40
CA LEU A 797 -32.78 -0.17 15.02
C LEU A 797 -32.87 -0.29 16.54
N ASP A 798 -31.97 -1.08 17.12
CA ASP A 798 -31.97 -1.42 18.56
C ASP A 798 -30.90 -0.65 19.32
N TYR A 799 -29.76 -0.37 18.67
CA TYR A 799 -28.59 0.21 19.31
C TYR A 799 -28.02 1.38 18.51
N ILE A 800 -27.31 2.28 19.20
CA ILE A 800 -26.48 3.34 18.63
C ILE A 800 -25.03 3.04 18.98
N TYR A 801 -24.14 3.03 17.98
CA TYR A 801 -22.70 2.92 18.18
C TYR A 801 -22.01 4.24 17.88
N ILE A 802 -21.19 4.72 18.82
CA ILE A 802 -20.33 5.88 18.63
C ILE A 802 -18.90 5.46 18.95
N GLY A 803 -18.07 5.40 17.89
CA GLY A 803 -16.69 4.92 18.00
C GLY A 803 -15.74 5.93 18.62
N GLN A 804 -14.49 5.50 18.81
CA GLN A 804 -13.44 6.30 19.46
C GLN A 804 -13.21 7.65 18.80
N GLN A 805 -13.28 7.68 17.47
CA GLN A 805 -13.11 8.90 16.67
C GLN A 805 -14.43 9.67 16.46
N ARG A 806 -15.55 9.23 17.03
CA ARG A 806 -16.84 9.95 17.07
C ARG A 806 -17.35 10.40 15.69
N GLY A 807 -17.24 9.55 14.68
CA GLY A 807 -17.64 9.89 13.32
C GLY A 807 -16.82 11.01 12.66
N ARG A 808 -15.69 11.44 13.26
CA ARG A 808 -14.83 12.52 12.74
C ARG A 808 -13.85 12.05 11.66
N VAL A 809 -13.77 10.75 11.39
CA VAL A 809 -13.00 10.26 10.24
C VAL A 809 -13.76 10.67 8.99
N TRP A 810 -13.06 11.33 8.05
CA TRP A 810 -13.68 11.90 6.86
C TRP A 810 -14.65 13.07 7.18
N GLN A 811 -14.13 14.12 7.83
CA GLN A 811 -14.90 15.34 8.15
C GLN A 811 -15.57 15.95 6.90
N GLY A 812 -16.79 16.44 7.07
CA GLY A 812 -17.61 17.14 6.07
C GLY A 812 -18.47 18.20 6.75
N GLU A 813 -19.47 18.72 6.04
CA GLU A 813 -20.42 19.70 6.60
C GLU A 813 -21.40 19.08 7.62
N GLU A 814 -21.56 17.75 7.58
CA GLU A 814 -22.48 17.00 8.44
C GLU A 814 -21.89 16.83 9.85
N SER A 815 -22.72 17.05 10.87
CA SER A 815 -22.34 16.83 12.26
C SER A 815 -22.47 15.35 12.62
N PRO A 816 -21.44 14.72 13.22
CA PRO A 816 -21.55 13.36 13.76
C PRO A 816 -22.61 13.28 14.87
N LEU A 817 -23.04 12.05 15.18
CA LEU A 817 -23.92 11.77 16.31
C LEU A 817 -23.24 12.23 17.62
N ASP A 818 -23.87 13.16 18.33
CA ASP A 818 -23.40 13.60 19.65
C ASP A 818 -23.91 12.64 20.73
N TRP A 819 -22.98 11.98 21.42
CA TRP A 819 -23.31 11.03 22.48
C TRP A 819 -24.03 11.68 23.66
N ARG A 820 -23.82 12.98 23.92
CA ARG A 820 -24.44 13.68 25.07
C ARG A 820 -25.96 13.69 24.97
N ARG A 821 -26.46 13.88 23.75
CA ARG A 821 -27.89 13.78 23.43
C ARG A 821 -28.51 12.49 23.98
N PHE A 822 -27.84 11.35 23.79
CA PHE A 822 -28.37 10.06 24.21
C PHE A 822 -28.14 9.75 25.68
N ALA A 823 -27.08 10.30 26.28
CA ALA A 823 -26.80 10.11 27.71
C ALA A 823 -27.83 10.81 28.60
N ASP A 824 -28.32 11.98 28.18
CA ASP A 824 -29.26 12.79 28.96
C ASP A 824 -30.74 12.44 28.69
N SER A 825 -30.98 11.50 27.77
CA SER A 825 -32.32 11.18 27.27
C SER A 825 -32.96 10.01 28.01
N PRO A 826 -34.25 10.07 28.37
CA PRO A 826 -34.94 8.95 29.01
C PRO A 826 -35.14 7.76 28.06
N TYR A 827 -35.10 7.96 26.74
CA TYR A 827 -35.37 6.93 25.71
C TYR A 827 -34.17 6.02 25.40
N PHE A 828 -33.00 6.32 25.95
CA PHE A 828 -31.78 5.56 25.69
C PHE A 828 -31.13 5.11 27.00
N GLU A 829 -30.48 3.96 26.96
CA GLU A 829 -29.71 3.41 28.08
C GLU A 829 -28.25 3.23 27.64
N PRO A 830 -27.27 3.87 28.32
CA PRO A 830 -25.87 3.61 28.06
C PRO A 830 -25.50 2.20 28.57
N VAL A 831 -25.25 1.27 27.65
CA VAL A 831 -24.90 -0.12 27.96
C VAL A 831 -23.39 -0.39 27.89
N TYR A 832 -22.63 0.51 27.26
CA TYR A 832 -21.16 0.47 27.21
C TYR A 832 -20.57 1.88 27.18
N ALA A 833 -19.59 2.15 28.04
CA ALA A 833 -18.84 3.41 28.06
C ALA A 833 -17.40 3.22 28.55
N ARG A 834 -16.45 3.04 27.61
CA ARG A 834 -15.01 2.89 27.92
C ARG A 834 -14.16 3.57 26.85
N ASP A 835 -13.05 4.16 27.27
CA ASP A 835 -12.01 4.78 26.45
C ASP A 835 -12.44 5.85 25.42
N GLY A 836 -13.70 6.29 25.43
CA GLY A 836 -14.24 7.23 24.44
C GLY A 836 -15.28 6.63 23.50
N VAL A 837 -15.37 5.29 23.46
CA VAL A 837 -16.42 4.52 22.77
C VAL A 837 -17.67 4.45 23.63
N ARG A 838 -18.84 4.55 22.99
CA ARG A 838 -20.16 4.48 23.64
C ARG A 838 -21.12 3.61 22.84
N VAL A 839 -21.92 2.82 23.55
CA VAL A 839 -23.07 2.08 22.98
C VAL A 839 -24.31 2.39 23.79
N PHE A 840 -25.37 2.78 23.10
CA PHE A 840 -26.68 3.04 23.70
C PHE A 840 -27.70 2.04 23.20
N ARG A 841 -28.54 1.52 24.08
CA ARG A 841 -29.71 0.72 23.74
C ARG A 841 -30.94 1.62 23.70
N ARG A 842 -31.78 1.49 22.67
CA ARG A 842 -33.10 2.12 22.63
C ARG A 842 -34.00 1.44 23.67
N LYS A 843 -34.65 2.22 24.54
CA LYS A 843 -35.68 1.70 25.43
C LYS A 843 -36.99 1.55 24.67
N GLU A 844 -37.77 0.53 25.00
CA GLU A 844 -39.15 0.46 24.55
C GLU A 844 -39.92 1.64 25.17
N PRO A 845 -40.74 2.35 24.38
CA PRO A 845 -41.48 3.51 24.85
C PRO A 845 -42.49 3.17 25.95
#